data_AF-A0AAX4HL90-F1
#
_entry.id   AF-A0AAX4HL90-F1
#
_cell.length_a   1.000
_cell.length_b   1.000
_cell.length_c   1.000
_cell.angle_alpha   90.00
_cell.angle_beta   90.00
_cell.angle_gamma   90.00
#
_symmetry.space_group_name_H-M   'P 1'
#
loop_
_entity.id
_entity.type
_entity.pdbx_description
1 polymer ?
#
loop_
_entity_poly.entity_id
_entity_poly.type
_entity_poly.pdbx_seq_one_letter_code
_entity_poly.pdbx_strand_id
1 'polypeptide(L)'
;MVYLFLLPLLFTNVFATDEIQSGIAVINELNGGVNSNQCTEQSILMDRCAIDLCGRPENLPSDSLNDRSFNKYVQPKDMQRFAEIKDDLQKLVEMEIDRTNGLVQGLKKDFDREKLKAEIESAEPWQMENLASRFLYPFFQVSTDYTKPLEERLTYSLQLPSDASDVLKKGLDSYINHRKSASLSSYSVGIQEGLYTPEESKKILKAEWDKFNKALEERKKTNPESMKSFADQIENFTQDLKDPSFEENGNYENMAGSLQQLSDGLQSEVLGKWPDVPFNHCQADCKKAIFEEMDRYDHKGILQSLQNKLKDKKLLTKKKMAYCKSQFAMDSINSYQKDKLIKMIPGIKAALFKNVMSGYSKESQKEFKDYLDKQVQFSTKPVKSVAGEFIQEVKRTVNFEKSKSRSTETKASSLIDRTLDLMGYVDYDGNTAPLSQMRLCSESLSYVAWDNFTPKSFRDPQAPPDEYAGQDPEKDNLNISIFSCTNQEHGKNIVAHELGHALSWAFLENKLSEKSYKEYMNLRSCANGLYKVQNDYEAPASFVHDQDRFRVEEDTADLIGYMTIPDKSLISNCTLLEVSEDGKSFENLELLNSRNSDTHSSGLMRVLQEAIHKRRALPASCKELVNANKDLYRFEPCY
;
A
#
# COMPACT_ATOMS: atom_id res chain seq x y z
N MET A 1 6.60 -20.39 -50.40
CA MET A 1 8.07 -20.29 -50.31
C MET A 1 8.38 -19.31 -49.19
N VAL A 2 8.62 -19.70 -47.94
CA VAL A 2 9.65 -20.59 -47.35
C VAL A 2 11.01 -19.87 -47.19
N TYR A 3 11.46 -19.85 -45.92
CA TYR A 3 12.69 -19.34 -45.25
C TYR A 3 12.77 -17.81 -44.96
N LEU A 4 12.71 -17.28 -43.72
CA LEU A 4 13.27 -17.62 -42.37
C LEU A 4 14.74 -17.19 -42.22
N PHE A 5 15.01 -16.23 -41.31
CA PHE A 5 16.23 -15.93 -40.54
C PHE A 5 15.94 -14.61 -39.78
N LEU A 6 16.21 -14.38 -38.50
CA LEU A 6 16.44 -15.18 -37.30
C LEU A 6 16.58 -14.17 -36.16
N LEU A 7 16.11 -14.55 -34.96
CA LEU A 7 16.60 -14.01 -33.69
C LEU A 7 18.13 -13.96 -33.64
N PRO A 8 18.67 -13.11 -32.76
CA PRO A 8 19.52 -13.63 -31.72
C PRO A 8 18.84 -13.45 -30.35
N LEU A 9 18.42 -14.58 -29.80
CA LEU A 9 18.39 -14.87 -28.37
C LEU A 9 19.85 -15.10 -27.96
N LEU A 10 20.17 -14.66 -26.75
CA LEU A 10 21.22 -15.17 -25.86
C LEU A 10 22.67 -14.66 -25.98
N PHE A 11 23.21 -14.52 -24.76
CA PHE A 11 24.61 -14.58 -24.33
C PHE A 11 25.44 -13.31 -24.63
N THR A 12 26.25 -12.75 -23.73
CA THR A 12 26.89 -13.18 -22.47
C THR A 12 27.70 -11.95 -22.04
N ASN A 13 27.86 -11.57 -20.77
CA ASN A 13 28.75 -12.22 -19.81
C ASN A 13 28.56 -11.49 -18.47
N VAL A 14 28.27 -12.21 -17.39
CA VAL A 14 29.29 -12.66 -16.43
C VAL A 14 29.86 -11.47 -15.65
N PHE A 15 29.12 -11.05 -14.62
CA PHE A 15 29.55 -10.56 -13.29
C PHE A 15 28.23 -10.28 -12.56
N ALA A 16 27.72 -11.22 -11.77
CA ALA A 16 26.55 -10.98 -10.91
C ALA A 16 26.38 -12.07 -9.83
N THR A 17 27.07 -13.21 -9.98
CA THR A 17 27.13 -14.23 -8.93
C THR A 17 28.00 -13.82 -7.75
N ASP A 18 28.95 -12.90 -7.97
CA ASP A 18 29.71 -12.28 -6.87
C ASP A 18 28.97 -11.08 -6.26
N GLU A 19 27.94 -10.53 -6.90
CA GLU A 19 27.30 -9.26 -6.48
C GLU A 19 25.99 -9.43 -5.71
N ILE A 20 25.26 -10.54 -5.91
CA ILE A 20 24.21 -10.93 -4.96
C ILE A 20 24.83 -11.53 -3.71
N GLN A 21 25.97 -12.23 -3.85
CA GLN A 21 26.82 -12.55 -2.71
C GLN A 21 27.50 -11.31 -2.14
N SER A 22 27.77 -10.22 -2.87
CA SER A 22 28.29 -8.97 -2.28
C SER A 22 27.20 -8.13 -1.63
N GLY A 23 25.95 -8.15 -2.10
CA GLY A 23 24.82 -7.52 -1.42
C GLY A 23 24.45 -8.28 -0.14
N ILE A 24 24.41 -9.61 -0.20
CA ILE A 24 24.20 -10.48 0.96
C ILE A 24 25.45 -10.54 1.84
N ALA A 25 26.68 -10.39 1.32
CA ALA A 25 27.90 -10.28 2.13
C ALA A 25 28.12 -8.88 2.66
N VAL A 26 27.62 -7.81 2.04
CA VAL A 26 27.57 -6.46 2.64
C VAL A 26 26.50 -6.45 3.72
N ILE A 27 25.33 -7.05 3.50
CA ILE A 27 24.31 -7.23 4.53
C ILE A 27 24.78 -8.19 5.63
N ASN A 28 25.55 -9.25 5.32
CA ASN A 28 26.12 -10.19 6.30
C ASN A 28 27.47 -9.73 6.89
N GLU A 29 28.18 -8.75 6.32
CA GLU A 29 29.30 -8.04 6.96
C GLU A 29 28.74 -6.91 7.84
N LEU A 30 27.65 -6.26 7.42
CA LEU A 30 26.85 -5.33 8.22
C LEU A 30 26.01 -6.04 9.30
N ASN A 31 25.75 -7.34 9.21
CA ASN A 31 25.02 -8.08 10.24
C ASN A 31 25.90 -9.11 10.99
N GLY A 32 27.01 -9.54 10.40
CA GLY A 32 27.94 -10.53 10.97
C GLY A 32 29.02 -9.94 11.88
N GLY A 33 29.01 -8.62 12.07
CA GLY A 33 29.96 -7.94 12.94
C GLY A 33 29.53 -6.56 13.42
N VAL A 34 28.28 -6.11 13.14
CA VAL A 34 27.80 -4.84 13.68
C VAL A 34 27.54 -5.02 15.17
N ASN A 35 28.57 -4.65 15.90
CA ASN A 35 28.53 -4.32 17.30
C ASN A 35 27.27 -3.47 17.50
N SER A 36 26.32 -3.91 18.31
CA SER A 36 25.03 -3.20 18.54
C SER A 36 25.20 -1.71 18.86
N ASN A 37 26.39 -1.33 19.32
CA ASN A 37 26.84 0.03 19.56
C ASN A 37 26.95 0.91 18.28
N GLN A 38 27.32 0.36 17.12
CA GLN A 38 27.41 1.10 15.85
C GLN A 38 26.03 1.47 15.28
N CYS A 39 25.04 0.57 15.36
CA CYS A 39 23.65 0.92 15.01
C CYS A 39 23.10 2.05 15.88
N THR A 40 23.49 2.09 17.16
CA THR A 40 23.08 3.19 18.05
C THR A 40 23.78 4.51 17.72
N GLU A 41 25.06 4.50 17.34
CA GLU A 41 25.79 5.73 17.00
C GLU A 41 25.24 6.40 15.73
N GLN A 42 24.98 5.62 14.68
CA GLN A 42 24.42 6.17 13.45
C GLN A 42 22.99 6.68 13.64
N SER A 43 22.15 5.95 14.38
CA SER A 43 20.79 6.40 14.73
C SER A 43 20.80 7.70 15.53
N ILE A 44 21.72 7.82 16.51
CA ILE A 44 21.91 9.07 17.28
C ILE A 44 22.38 10.21 16.37
N LEU A 45 23.25 9.94 15.40
CA LEU A 45 23.73 10.94 14.45
C LEU A 45 22.61 11.41 13.51
N MET A 46 21.77 10.49 13.04
CA MET A 46 20.59 10.80 12.22
C MET A 46 19.59 11.67 12.98
N ASP A 47 19.24 11.31 14.21
CA ASP A 47 18.32 12.10 15.05
C ASP A 47 18.89 13.50 15.34
N ARG A 48 20.18 13.59 15.67
CA ARG A 48 20.85 14.88 15.87
C ARG A 48 20.85 15.72 14.60
N CYS A 49 21.13 15.13 13.43
CA CYS A 49 21.05 15.84 12.16
C CYS A 49 19.64 16.35 11.87
N ALA A 50 18.62 15.50 12.04
CA ALA A 50 17.23 15.90 11.86
C ALA A 50 16.86 17.07 12.79
N ILE A 51 17.22 17.00 14.08
CA ILE A 51 16.96 18.08 15.05
C ILE A 51 17.72 19.36 14.71
N ASP A 52 19.00 19.26 14.32
CA ASP A 52 19.80 20.45 14.00
C ASP A 52 19.31 21.17 12.73
N LEU A 53 18.75 20.41 11.77
CA LEU A 53 18.28 20.95 10.50
C LEU A 53 16.82 21.41 10.55
N CYS A 54 15.95 20.61 11.17
CA CYS A 54 14.51 20.82 11.23
C CYS A 54 14.04 21.50 12.52
N GLY A 55 14.87 21.50 13.57
CA GLY A 55 14.43 21.87 14.91
C GLY A 55 13.78 20.70 15.63
N ARG A 56 13.33 20.95 16.86
CA ARG A 56 12.74 19.89 17.68
C ARG A 56 11.35 19.48 17.18
N PRO A 57 11.00 18.18 17.20
CA PRO A 57 9.74 17.67 16.70
C PRO A 57 8.51 18.35 17.31
N GLU A 58 8.53 18.69 18.61
CA GLU A 58 7.39 19.32 19.28
C GLU A 58 7.02 20.70 18.73
N ASN A 59 7.94 21.37 18.02
CA ASN A 59 7.75 22.69 17.46
C ASN A 59 7.45 22.67 15.96
N LEU A 60 7.55 21.51 15.32
CA LEU A 60 7.32 21.38 13.89
C LEU A 60 5.82 21.20 13.58
N PRO A 61 5.30 21.84 12.53
CA PRO A 61 4.09 21.35 11.90
C PRO A 61 4.43 19.97 11.32
N SER A 62 3.74 18.94 11.78
CA SER A 62 3.93 17.57 11.29
C SER A 62 2.70 17.18 10.47
N ASP A 63 2.95 16.49 9.37
CA ASP A 63 1.94 15.81 8.58
C ASP A 63 1.37 14.56 9.27
N SER A 64 2.00 14.14 10.36
CA SER A 64 1.60 12.99 11.15
C SER A 64 0.61 13.46 12.21
N LEU A 65 -0.57 12.83 12.24
CA LEU A 65 -1.51 13.02 13.33
C LEU A 65 -1.08 12.25 14.57
N ASN A 66 -0.81 12.97 15.65
CA ASN A 66 -0.47 12.41 16.96
C ASN A 66 -1.29 13.08 18.07
N ASP A 67 -1.10 12.59 19.30
CA ASP A 67 -1.84 13.03 20.49
C ASP A 67 -1.78 14.53 20.76
N ARG A 68 -0.79 15.24 20.21
CA ARG A 68 -0.59 16.69 20.36
C ARG A 68 -1.03 17.49 19.15
N SER A 69 -1.16 16.88 17.97
CA SER A 69 -1.43 17.61 16.72
C SER A 69 -2.88 17.57 16.26
N PHE A 70 -3.74 16.65 16.73
CA PHE A 70 -5.13 16.53 16.26
C PHE A 70 -5.93 17.84 16.33
N ASN A 71 -5.76 18.61 17.41
CA ASN A 71 -6.50 19.86 17.63
C ASN A 71 -6.21 20.93 16.56
N LYS A 72 -5.15 20.77 15.76
CA LYS A 72 -4.84 21.63 14.61
C LYS A 72 -5.75 21.32 13.41
N TYR A 73 -6.21 20.09 13.27
CA TYR A 73 -6.88 19.57 12.07
C TYR A 73 -8.35 19.22 12.29
N VAL A 74 -8.73 18.84 13.52
CA VAL A 74 -10.07 18.36 13.88
C VAL A 74 -10.76 19.35 14.81
N GLN A 75 -12.07 19.54 14.64
CA GLN A 75 -12.83 20.39 15.54
C GLN A 75 -12.92 19.75 16.94
N PRO A 76 -12.80 20.52 18.04
CA PRO A 76 -12.84 19.96 19.39
C PRO A 76 -14.09 19.13 19.69
N LYS A 77 -15.25 19.52 19.15
CA LYS A 77 -16.52 18.78 19.30
C LYS A 77 -16.46 17.38 18.69
N ASP A 78 -15.72 17.20 17.61
CA ASP A 78 -15.62 15.91 16.92
C ASP A 78 -14.73 14.97 17.76
N MET A 79 -13.60 15.48 18.27
CA MET A 79 -12.75 14.73 19.20
C MET A 79 -13.40 14.41 20.55
N GLN A 80 -14.37 15.20 21.02
CA GLN A 80 -15.14 14.87 22.22
C GLN A 80 -15.92 13.55 22.06
N ARG A 81 -16.34 13.21 20.83
CA ARG A 81 -17.07 11.98 20.54
C ARG A 81 -16.20 10.73 20.66
N PHE A 82 -14.87 10.86 20.61
CA PHE A 82 -13.97 9.74 20.91
C PHE A 82 -14.19 9.19 22.32
N ALA A 83 -14.62 10.04 23.27
CA ALA A 83 -14.96 9.60 24.62
C ALA A 83 -16.16 8.63 24.66
N GLU A 84 -17.03 8.62 23.63
CA GLU A 84 -18.16 7.69 23.53
C GLU A 84 -17.73 6.23 23.35
N ILE A 85 -16.53 6.00 22.82
CA ILE A 85 -16.01 4.66 22.48
C ILE A 85 -14.70 4.32 23.17
N LYS A 86 -14.12 5.26 23.95
CA LYS A 86 -12.78 5.10 24.54
C LYS A 86 -12.63 3.82 25.36
N ASP A 87 -13.58 3.53 26.25
CA ASP A 87 -13.50 2.38 27.15
C ASP A 87 -13.74 1.06 26.40
N ASP A 88 -14.70 1.06 25.47
CA ASP A 88 -14.99 -0.07 24.59
C ASP A 88 -13.77 -0.41 23.71
N LEU A 89 -13.14 0.62 23.14
CA LEU A 89 -11.95 0.49 22.30
C LEU A 89 -10.74 0.02 23.11
N GLN A 90 -10.52 0.57 24.31
CA GLN A 90 -9.46 0.09 25.19
C GLN A 90 -9.63 -1.40 25.50
N LYS A 91 -10.86 -1.84 25.77
CA LYS A 91 -11.16 -3.25 25.99
C LYS A 91 -10.82 -4.10 24.77
N LEU A 92 -11.22 -3.68 23.56
CA LEU A 92 -10.89 -4.40 22.33
C LEU A 92 -9.37 -4.50 22.10
N VAL A 93 -8.64 -3.41 22.35
CA VAL A 93 -7.17 -3.38 22.28
C VAL A 93 -6.54 -4.37 23.26
N GLU A 94 -6.98 -4.37 24.53
CA GLU A 94 -6.48 -5.29 25.53
C GLU A 94 -6.79 -6.75 25.20
N MET A 95 -7.98 -7.02 24.64
CA MET A 95 -8.39 -8.35 24.17
C MET A 95 -7.52 -8.83 23.01
N GLU A 96 -7.20 -7.97 22.04
CA GLU A 96 -6.33 -8.32 20.92
C GLU A 96 -4.90 -8.60 21.41
N ILE A 97 -4.35 -7.79 22.31
CA ILE A 97 -3.03 -8.05 22.93
C ILE A 97 -3.01 -9.42 23.62
N ASP A 98 -4.06 -9.76 24.37
CA ASP A 98 -4.17 -11.06 25.05
C ASP A 98 -4.30 -12.21 24.04
N ARG A 99 -5.08 -12.04 22.96
CA ARG A 99 -5.21 -13.02 21.87
C ARG A 99 -3.87 -13.25 21.18
N THR A 100 -3.14 -12.19 20.82
CA THR A 100 -1.82 -12.30 20.18
C THR A 100 -0.81 -12.98 21.12
N ASN A 101 -0.83 -12.66 22.42
CA ASN A 101 0.02 -13.35 23.38
C ASN A 101 -0.36 -14.85 23.50
N GLY A 102 -1.65 -15.18 23.56
CA GLY A 102 -2.13 -16.55 23.55
C GLY A 102 -1.70 -17.33 22.30
N LEU A 103 -1.78 -16.69 21.13
CA LEU A 103 -1.29 -17.21 19.85
C LEU A 103 0.21 -17.52 19.91
N VAL A 104 1.02 -16.55 20.35
CA VAL A 104 2.48 -16.71 20.46
C VAL A 104 2.84 -17.83 21.45
N GLN A 105 2.19 -17.91 22.60
CA GLN A 105 2.43 -19.00 23.56
C GLN A 105 2.02 -20.36 23.01
N GLY A 106 0.87 -20.45 22.34
CA GLY A 106 0.38 -21.66 21.70
C GLY A 106 1.34 -22.15 20.63
N LEU A 107 1.79 -21.26 19.75
CA LEU A 107 2.80 -21.57 18.73
C LEU A 107 4.13 -21.96 19.35
N LYS A 108 4.63 -21.26 20.38
CA LYS A 108 5.88 -21.66 21.04
C LYS A 108 5.83 -23.08 21.63
N LYS A 109 4.66 -23.52 22.09
CA LYS A 109 4.45 -24.86 22.64
C LYS A 109 4.29 -25.91 21.54
N ASP A 110 3.51 -25.59 20.51
CA ASP A 110 3.01 -26.56 19.55
C ASP A 110 3.72 -26.52 18.18
N PHE A 111 4.59 -25.53 17.94
CA PHE A 111 5.32 -25.40 16.68
C PHE A 111 6.35 -26.51 16.57
N ASP A 112 6.00 -27.49 15.74
CA ASP A 112 6.84 -28.58 15.31
C ASP A 112 6.81 -28.62 13.78
N ARG A 113 7.99 -28.64 13.15
CA ARG A 113 8.14 -28.53 11.70
C ARG A 113 7.49 -29.70 10.96
N GLU A 114 7.64 -30.92 11.47
CA GLU A 114 7.06 -32.12 10.86
C GLU A 114 5.54 -32.13 11.03
N LYS A 115 5.04 -31.67 12.19
CA LYS A 115 3.61 -31.48 12.41
C LYS A 115 3.01 -30.44 11.46
N LEU A 116 3.68 -29.28 11.28
CA LEU A 116 3.23 -28.24 10.34
C LEU A 116 3.20 -28.76 8.91
N LYS A 117 4.23 -29.48 8.50
CA LYS A 117 4.28 -30.14 7.18
C LYS A 117 3.11 -31.11 6.98
N ALA A 118 2.88 -32.00 7.94
CA ALA A 118 1.77 -32.95 7.89
C ALA A 118 0.41 -32.25 7.83
N GLU A 119 0.22 -31.17 8.59
CA GLU A 119 -0.99 -30.37 8.52
C GLU A 119 -1.16 -29.74 7.14
N ILE A 120 -0.11 -29.15 6.54
CA ILE A 120 -0.17 -28.54 5.18
C ILE A 120 -0.54 -29.59 4.12
N GLU A 121 0.02 -30.80 4.22
CA GLU A 121 -0.33 -31.90 3.32
C GLU A 121 -1.82 -32.24 3.39
N SER A 122 -2.40 -32.18 4.60
CA SER A 122 -3.82 -32.45 4.88
C SER A 122 -4.74 -31.23 4.83
N ALA A 123 -4.21 -30.03 4.55
CA ALA A 123 -4.95 -28.79 4.68
C ALA A 123 -6.13 -28.71 3.71
N GLU A 124 -7.21 -28.09 4.18
CA GLU A 124 -8.40 -27.84 3.38
C GLU A 124 -8.08 -26.84 2.24
N PRO A 125 -8.79 -26.91 1.09
CA PRO A 125 -8.60 -26.01 -0.05
C PRO A 125 -8.47 -24.52 0.31
N TRP A 126 -9.37 -24.02 1.16
CA TRP A 126 -9.38 -22.61 1.57
C TRP A 126 -8.17 -22.22 2.42
N GLN A 127 -7.65 -23.15 3.25
CA GLN A 127 -6.42 -22.93 4.01
C GLN A 127 -5.23 -22.84 3.05
N MET A 128 -5.20 -23.71 2.04
CA MET A 128 -4.16 -23.69 1.03
C MET A 128 -4.18 -22.43 0.17
N GLU A 129 -5.37 -21.92 -0.18
CA GLU A 129 -5.48 -20.66 -0.90
C GLU A 129 -4.97 -19.48 -0.07
N ASN A 130 -5.28 -19.44 1.23
CA ASN A 130 -4.73 -18.43 2.14
C ASN A 130 -3.21 -18.53 2.31
N LEU A 131 -2.67 -19.75 2.32
CA LEU A 131 -1.22 -19.95 2.33
C LEU A 131 -0.60 -19.54 1.00
N ALA A 132 -1.21 -19.86 -0.13
CA ALA A 132 -0.74 -19.46 -1.46
C ALA A 132 -0.77 -17.93 -1.63
N SER A 133 -1.84 -17.27 -1.18
CA SER A 133 -1.95 -15.81 -1.20
C SER A 133 -0.86 -15.13 -0.38
N ARG A 134 -0.45 -15.77 0.72
CA ARG A 134 0.62 -15.23 1.54
C ARG A 134 2.02 -15.50 0.99
N PHE A 135 2.28 -16.72 0.53
CA PHE A 135 3.64 -17.19 0.24
C PHE A 135 3.97 -17.26 -1.25
N LEU A 136 2.98 -17.26 -2.14
CA LEU A 136 3.22 -17.38 -3.58
C LEU A 136 2.87 -16.11 -4.37
N TYR A 137 1.84 -15.36 -3.98
CA TYR A 137 1.44 -14.13 -4.71
C TYR A 137 2.54 -13.09 -4.84
N PRO A 138 3.44 -12.88 -3.87
CA PRO A 138 4.53 -11.92 -4.03
C PRO A 138 5.45 -12.21 -5.24
N PHE A 139 5.41 -13.43 -5.79
CA PHE A 139 6.26 -13.87 -6.88
C PHE A 139 5.59 -13.81 -8.26
N PHE A 140 4.37 -13.28 -8.39
CA PHE A 140 3.79 -13.07 -9.72
C PHE A 140 2.84 -11.88 -9.76
N GLN A 141 2.69 -11.32 -10.96
CA GLN A 141 1.70 -10.30 -11.27
C GLN A 141 0.72 -10.83 -12.33
N VAL A 142 -0.53 -10.39 -12.24
CA VAL A 142 -1.58 -10.70 -13.21
C VAL A 142 -1.83 -9.46 -14.05
N SER A 143 -1.91 -9.64 -15.36
CA SER A 143 -2.28 -8.58 -16.30
C SER A 143 -3.34 -9.09 -17.26
N THR A 144 -4.25 -8.20 -17.66
CA THR A 144 -5.33 -8.53 -18.60
C THR A 144 -5.23 -7.68 -19.85
N ASP A 145 -5.23 -8.35 -21.01
CA ASP A 145 -5.36 -7.71 -22.32
C ASP A 145 -6.72 -8.03 -22.95
N TYR A 146 -7.68 -7.13 -22.80
CA TYR A 146 -9.04 -7.31 -23.34
C TYR A 146 -9.12 -7.32 -24.88
N THR A 147 -8.03 -7.01 -25.60
CA THR A 147 -7.99 -7.11 -27.07
C THR A 147 -7.79 -8.54 -27.56
N LYS A 148 -7.37 -9.45 -26.67
CA LYS A 148 -7.14 -10.86 -26.96
C LYS A 148 -8.41 -11.71 -26.73
N PRO A 149 -8.46 -12.92 -27.34
CA PRO A 149 -9.44 -13.94 -26.98
C PRO A 149 -9.40 -14.25 -25.49
N LEU A 150 -10.55 -14.66 -24.91
CA LEU A 150 -10.74 -14.86 -23.47
C LEU A 150 -9.63 -15.71 -22.84
N GLU A 151 -9.24 -16.80 -23.49
CA GLU A 151 -8.23 -17.76 -23.04
C GLU A 151 -6.80 -17.18 -22.96
N GLU A 152 -6.57 -16.08 -23.68
CA GLU A 152 -5.28 -15.40 -23.81
C GLU A 152 -5.23 -14.04 -23.10
N ARG A 153 -6.35 -13.56 -22.55
CA ARG A 153 -6.41 -12.24 -21.89
C ARG A 153 -5.52 -12.19 -20.65
N LEU A 154 -5.60 -13.21 -19.80
CA LEU A 154 -4.82 -13.28 -18.57
C LEU A 154 -3.40 -13.75 -18.85
N THR A 155 -2.44 -12.90 -18.48
CA THR A 155 -1.01 -13.19 -18.46
C THR A 155 -0.49 -13.08 -17.04
N TYR A 156 0.19 -14.13 -16.59
CA TYR A 156 0.85 -14.19 -15.31
C TYR A 156 2.35 -14.02 -15.53
N SER A 157 2.94 -13.00 -14.93
CA SER A 157 4.36 -12.68 -15.04
C SER A 157 5.06 -13.03 -13.73
N LEU A 158 6.02 -13.97 -13.78
CA LEU A 158 6.79 -14.37 -12.61
C LEU A 158 7.83 -13.30 -12.23
N GLN A 159 7.89 -12.99 -10.94
CA GLN A 159 8.85 -12.08 -10.31
C GLN A 159 9.69 -12.87 -9.31
N LEU A 160 10.61 -13.67 -9.83
CA LEU A 160 11.41 -14.59 -9.01
C LEU A 160 12.78 -13.99 -8.66
N PRO A 161 13.24 -14.15 -7.40
CA PRO A 161 14.64 -13.99 -7.07
C PRO A 161 15.53 -14.86 -7.96
N SER A 162 16.72 -14.35 -8.29
CA SER A 162 17.66 -15.09 -9.16
C SER A 162 18.07 -16.46 -8.59
N ASP A 163 18.04 -16.59 -7.27
CA ASP A 163 18.35 -17.79 -6.49
C ASP A 163 17.11 -18.63 -6.14
N ALA A 164 15.94 -18.32 -6.71
CA ALA A 164 14.72 -19.09 -6.50
C ALA A 164 14.92 -20.58 -6.81
N SER A 165 14.54 -21.43 -5.85
CA SER A 165 14.69 -22.88 -5.96
C SER A 165 13.80 -23.48 -7.05
N ASP A 166 14.18 -24.66 -7.54
CA ASP A 166 13.37 -25.41 -8.52
C ASP A 166 12.02 -25.85 -7.95
N VAL A 167 11.91 -26.02 -6.63
CA VAL A 167 10.67 -26.39 -5.96
C VAL A 167 9.71 -25.19 -5.96
N LEU A 168 10.19 -23.99 -5.61
CA LEU A 168 9.41 -22.75 -5.69
C LEU A 168 8.92 -22.52 -7.13
N LYS A 169 9.82 -22.59 -8.11
CA LYS A 169 9.50 -22.41 -9.54
C LYS A 169 8.39 -23.35 -10.00
N LYS A 170 8.54 -24.66 -9.75
CA LYS A 170 7.53 -25.66 -10.12
C LYS A 170 6.22 -25.48 -9.39
N GLY A 171 6.25 -25.09 -8.11
CA GLY A 171 5.05 -24.83 -7.34
C GLY A 171 4.29 -23.61 -7.82
N LEU A 172 4.97 -22.53 -8.20
CA LEU A 172 4.39 -21.34 -8.81
C LEU A 172 3.80 -21.65 -10.18
N ASP A 173 4.54 -22.33 -11.05
CA ASP A 173 4.03 -22.78 -12.35
C ASP A 173 2.78 -23.64 -12.16
N SER A 174 2.80 -24.57 -11.22
CA SER A 174 1.64 -25.40 -10.88
C SER A 174 0.47 -24.53 -10.44
N TYR A 175 0.67 -23.64 -9.48
CA TYR A 175 -0.38 -22.79 -8.92
C TYR A 175 -0.99 -21.86 -9.98
N ILE A 176 -0.16 -21.15 -10.76
CA ILE A 176 -0.59 -20.23 -11.82
C ILE A 176 -1.41 -20.95 -12.89
N ASN A 177 -0.97 -22.13 -13.33
CA ASN A 177 -1.70 -22.89 -14.35
C ASN A 177 -3.09 -23.32 -13.85
N HIS A 178 -3.21 -23.75 -12.59
CA HIS A 178 -4.50 -24.10 -12.00
C HIS A 178 -5.39 -22.87 -11.81
N ARG A 179 -4.81 -21.74 -11.39
CA ARG A 179 -5.56 -20.49 -11.22
C ARG A 179 -6.04 -19.91 -12.55
N LYS A 180 -5.23 -19.95 -13.60
CA LYS A 180 -5.66 -19.60 -14.96
C LYS A 180 -6.80 -20.50 -15.44
N SER A 181 -6.70 -21.81 -15.20
CA SER A 181 -7.79 -22.75 -15.50
C SER A 181 -9.06 -22.44 -14.70
N ALA A 182 -8.93 -22.06 -13.43
CA ALA A 182 -10.07 -21.68 -12.59
C ALA A 182 -10.71 -20.37 -13.05
N SER A 183 -9.91 -19.37 -13.42
CA SER A 183 -10.38 -18.10 -13.98
C SER A 183 -11.26 -18.31 -15.23
N LEU A 184 -10.89 -19.28 -16.06
CA LEU A 184 -11.63 -19.61 -17.29
C LEU A 184 -12.88 -20.48 -17.05
N SER A 185 -12.91 -21.24 -15.96
CA SER A 185 -14.00 -22.20 -15.67
C SER A 185 -14.98 -21.73 -14.59
N SER A 186 -14.60 -20.72 -13.81
CA SER A 186 -15.40 -20.14 -12.75
C SER A 186 -15.63 -18.66 -13.03
N TYR A 187 -16.91 -18.27 -13.11
CA TYR A 187 -17.26 -16.87 -13.32
C TYR A 187 -16.75 -15.99 -12.17
N SER A 188 -16.79 -16.47 -10.93
CA SER A 188 -16.42 -15.68 -9.76
C SER A 188 -14.93 -15.42 -9.70
N VAL A 189 -14.11 -16.45 -9.96
CA VAL A 189 -12.66 -16.31 -10.08
C VAL A 189 -12.30 -15.46 -11.31
N GLY A 190 -12.91 -15.72 -12.47
CA GLY A 190 -12.66 -14.93 -13.67
C GLY A 190 -12.97 -13.44 -13.48
N ILE A 191 -14.06 -13.09 -12.80
CA ILE A 191 -14.38 -11.68 -12.48
C ILE A 191 -13.34 -11.10 -11.50
N GLN A 192 -12.98 -11.83 -10.44
CA GLN A 192 -11.98 -11.38 -9.45
C GLN A 192 -10.57 -11.21 -10.03
N GLU A 193 -10.20 -11.97 -11.06
CA GLU A 193 -8.92 -11.83 -11.77
C GLU A 193 -8.97 -10.78 -12.88
N GLY A 194 -10.09 -10.08 -13.06
CA GLY A 194 -10.27 -9.11 -14.13
C GLY A 194 -10.20 -9.75 -15.53
N LEU A 195 -10.67 -10.98 -15.72
CA LEU A 195 -10.71 -11.66 -17.01
C LEU A 195 -11.72 -11.01 -17.99
N TYR A 196 -12.80 -10.45 -17.44
CA TYR A 196 -13.95 -9.93 -18.17
C TYR A 196 -14.00 -8.41 -18.09
N THR A 197 -14.47 -7.76 -19.16
CA THR A 197 -14.77 -6.32 -19.11
C THR A 197 -15.94 -6.06 -18.15
N PRO A 198 -16.13 -4.82 -17.65
CA PRO A 198 -17.30 -4.46 -16.84
C PRO A 198 -18.65 -4.93 -17.42
N GLU A 199 -18.85 -4.75 -18.74
CA GLU A 199 -20.09 -5.13 -19.42
C GLU A 199 -20.26 -6.65 -19.51
N GLU A 200 -19.16 -7.39 -19.73
CA GLU A 200 -19.16 -8.85 -19.72
C GLU A 200 -19.46 -9.38 -18.31
N SER A 201 -18.78 -8.86 -17.29
CA SER A 201 -19.00 -9.17 -15.87
C SER A 201 -20.46 -8.96 -15.47
N LYS A 202 -21.05 -7.81 -15.84
CA LYS A 202 -22.47 -7.51 -15.60
C LYS A 202 -23.39 -8.55 -16.23
N LYS A 203 -23.14 -8.91 -17.49
CA LYS A 203 -23.95 -9.89 -18.22
C LYS A 203 -23.84 -11.28 -17.58
N ILE A 204 -22.64 -11.68 -17.17
CA ILE A 204 -22.37 -12.96 -16.51
C ILE A 204 -23.07 -13.01 -15.14
N LEU A 205 -22.87 -12.01 -14.29
CA LEU A 205 -23.49 -11.93 -12.97
C LEU A 205 -25.01 -11.97 -13.03
N LYS A 206 -25.62 -11.25 -13.99
CA LYS A 206 -27.06 -11.31 -14.22
C LYS A 206 -27.52 -12.71 -14.61
N ALA A 207 -26.80 -13.38 -15.52
CA ALA A 207 -27.14 -14.74 -15.94
C ALA A 207 -27.01 -15.75 -14.80
N GLU A 208 -25.95 -15.65 -13.98
CA GLU A 208 -25.77 -16.51 -12.81
C GLU A 208 -26.80 -16.22 -11.71
N TRP A 209 -27.15 -14.96 -11.49
CA TRP A 209 -28.25 -14.58 -10.60
C TRP A 209 -29.59 -15.14 -11.07
N ASP A 210 -29.91 -15.05 -12.37
CA ASP A 210 -31.16 -15.58 -12.90
C ASP A 210 -31.25 -17.11 -12.70
N LYS A 211 -30.13 -17.83 -12.88
CA LYS A 211 -30.02 -19.27 -12.57
C LYS A 211 -30.24 -19.54 -11.08
N PHE A 212 -29.53 -18.80 -10.23
CA PHE A 212 -29.63 -18.91 -8.77
C PHE A 212 -31.07 -18.65 -8.30
N ASN A 213 -31.67 -17.54 -8.74
CA ASN A 213 -33.02 -17.12 -8.35
C ASN A 213 -34.09 -18.09 -8.83
N LYS A 214 -33.95 -18.68 -10.03
CA LYS A 214 -34.86 -19.74 -10.47
C LYS A 214 -34.84 -20.94 -9.52
N ALA A 215 -33.65 -21.39 -9.16
CA ALA A 215 -33.49 -22.55 -8.28
C ALA A 215 -33.92 -22.25 -6.84
N LEU A 216 -33.72 -21.00 -6.41
CA LEU A 216 -34.24 -20.45 -5.16
C LEU A 216 -35.77 -20.53 -5.07
N GLU A 217 -36.48 -20.10 -6.12
CA GLU A 217 -37.94 -20.13 -6.19
C GLU A 217 -38.50 -21.55 -6.21
N GLU A 218 -37.81 -22.49 -6.85
CA GLU A 218 -38.15 -23.92 -6.78
C GLU A 218 -37.98 -24.48 -5.36
N ARG A 219 -36.94 -24.03 -4.63
CA ARG A 219 -36.74 -24.45 -3.25
C ARG A 219 -37.73 -23.84 -2.28
N LYS A 220 -38.08 -22.55 -2.41
CA LYS A 220 -39.12 -21.92 -1.58
C LYS A 220 -40.44 -22.70 -1.60
N LYS A 221 -40.76 -23.34 -2.73
CA LYS A 221 -41.94 -24.21 -2.87
C LYS A 221 -41.81 -25.55 -2.15
N THR A 222 -40.60 -26.11 -2.09
CA THR A 222 -40.36 -27.48 -1.59
C THR A 222 -39.86 -27.52 -0.14
N ASN A 223 -39.21 -26.47 0.35
CA ASN A 223 -38.72 -26.34 1.72
C ASN A 223 -38.66 -24.86 2.16
N PRO A 224 -39.80 -24.25 2.53
CA PRO A 224 -39.85 -22.82 2.90
C PRO A 224 -39.16 -22.50 4.23
N GLU A 225 -38.93 -23.48 5.10
CA GLU A 225 -38.30 -23.24 6.40
C GLU A 225 -36.78 -23.05 6.30
N SER A 226 -36.08 -23.83 5.47
CA SER A 226 -34.64 -23.63 5.24
C SER A 226 -34.34 -22.23 4.70
N MET A 227 -35.26 -21.67 3.91
CA MET A 227 -35.12 -20.36 3.28
C MET A 227 -35.20 -19.18 4.25
N LYS A 228 -35.76 -19.34 5.44
CA LYS A 228 -35.84 -18.25 6.43
C LYS A 228 -34.46 -17.81 6.91
N SER A 229 -33.50 -18.74 6.96
CA SER A 229 -32.12 -18.44 7.42
C SER A 229 -31.29 -17.64 6.41
N PHE A 230 -31.68 -17.67 5.12
CA PHE A 230 -31.00 -16.96 4.03
C PHE A 230 -31.75 -15.70 3.56
N ALA A 231 -32.95 -15.44 4.07
CA ALA A 231 -33.84 -14.39 3.56
C ALA A 231 -33.17 -13.02 3.52
N ASP A 232 -32.50 -12.62 4.61
CA ASP A 232 -31.82 -11.33 4.71
C ASP A 232 -30.65 -11.22 3.73
N GLN A 233 -29.87 -12.29 3.54
CA GLN A 233 -28.74 -12.29 2.61
C GLN A 233 -29.20 -12.19 1.15
N ILE A 234 -30.27 -12.92 0.80
CA ILE A 234 -30.89 -12.88 -0.52
C ILE A 234 -31.49 -11.49 -0.78
N GLU A 235 -32.17 -10.91 0.21
CA GLU A 235 -32.77 -9.59 0.09
C GLU A 235 -31.69 -8.52 -0.11
N ASN A 236 -30.64 -8.52 0.71
CA ASN A 236 -29.50 -7.60 0.57
C ASN A 236 -28.87 -7.72 -0.82
N PHE A 237 -28.54 -8.94 -1.27
CA PHE A 237 -27.96 -9.14 -2.59
C PHE A 237 -28.90 -8.70 -3.73
N THR A 238 -30.21 -8.91 -3.57
CA THR A 238 -31.21 -8.45 -4.54
C THR A 238 -31.31 -6.92 -4.58
N GLN A 239 -31.15 -6.26 -3.43
CA GLN A 239 -31.12 -4.80 -3.36
C GLN A 239 -29.87 -4.26 -4.02
N ASP A 240 -28.70 -4.85 -3.76
CA ASP A 240 -27.42 -4.46 -4.37
C ASP A 240 -27.48 -4.59 -5.91
N LEU A 241 -28.05 -5.68 -6.43
CA LEU A 241 -28.27 -5.87 -7.88
C LEU A 241 -29.17 -4.81 -8.53
N LYS A 242 -30.07 -4.19 -7.76
CA LYS A 242 -31.05 -3.21 -8.24
C LYS A 242 -30.60 -1.77 -8.02
N ASP A 243 -29.55 -1.56 -7.24
CA ASP A 243 -29.04 -0.24 -6.97
C ASP A 243 -28.46 0.34 -8.27
N PRO A 244 -28.96 1.48 -8.79
CA PRO A 244 -28.38 2.11 -9.98
C PRO A 244 -26.90 2.47 -9.79
N SER A 245 -26.48 2.75 -8.56
CA SER A 245 -25.08 2.97 -8.25
C SER A 245 -24.24 1.72 -8.46
N PHE A 246 -24.80 0.51 -8.37
CA PHE A 246 -24.05 -0.68 -8.76
C PHE A 246 -23.67 -0.67 -10.25
N GLU A 247 -24.57 -0.19 -11.13
CA GLU A 247 -24.24 -0.05 -12.56
C GLU A 247 -23.14 0.98 -12.81
N GLU A 248 -23.00 1.97 -11.93
CA GLU A 248 -22.04 3.07 -12.04
C GLU A 248 -20.72 2.78 -11.29
N ASN A 249 -20.72 1.94 -10.25
CA ASN A 249 -19.62 1.77 -9.30
C ASN A 249 -18.76 0.52 -9.54
N GLY A 250 -19.02 -0.25 -10.60
CA GLY A 250 -18.14 -1.34 -11.05
C GLY A 250 -17.82 -2.45 -10.04
N ASN A 251 -18.55 -2.59 -8.94
CA ASN A 251 -18.21 -3.50 -7.84
C ASN A 251 -18.57 -4.98 -8.12
N TYR A 252 -18.15 -5.50 -9.27
CA TYR A 252 -18.52 -6.82 -9.78
C TYR A 252 -17.85 -7.94 -8.98
N GLU A 253 -16.64 -7.74 -8.46
CA GLU A 253 -15.88 -8.75 -7.72
C GLU A 253 -16.55 -9.14 -6.40
N ASN A 254 -16.96 -8.15 -5.60
CA ASN A 254 -17.66 -8.40 -4.34
C ASN A 254 -19.02 -9.08 -4.57
N MET A 255 -19.70 -8.73 -5.67
CA MET A 255 -20.95 -9.38 -6.03
C MET A 255 -20.75 -10.80 -6.53
N ALA A 256 -19.72 -11.06 -7.32
CA ALA A 256 -19.37 -12.41 -7.74
C ALA A 256 -19.04 -13.27 -6.52
N GLY A 257 -18.27 -12.74 -5.57
CA GLY A 257 -17.98 -13.38 -4.29
C GLY A 257 -19.25 -13.64 -3.46
N SER A 258 -20.13 -12.64 -3.31
CA SER A 258 -21.37 -12.77 -2.54
C SER A 258 -22.35 -13.77 -3.16
N LEU A 259 -22.49 -13.76 -4.49
CA LEU A 259 -23.32 -14.73 -5.21
C LEU A 259 -22.76 -16.15 -5.10
N GLN A 260 -21.44 -16.30 -5.18
CA GLN A 260 -20.78 -17.58 -4.97
C GLN A 260 -21.03 -18.09 -3.53
N GLN A 261 -20.86 -17.24 -2.51
CA GLN A 261 -21.13 -17.60 -1.11
C GLN A 261 -22.59 -18.01 -0.89
N LEU A 262 -23.54 -17.26 -1.45
CA LEU A 262 -24.97 -17.61 -1.43
C LEU A 262 -25.22 -18.97 -2.11
N SER A 263 -24.59 -19.19 -3.26
CA SER A 263 -24.71 -20.42 -4.03
C SER A 263 -24.13 -21.62 -3.26
N ASP A 264 -22.97 -21.48 -2.65
CA ASP A 264 -22.29 -22.53 -1.88
C ASP A 264 -23.06 -22.89 -0.60
N GLY A 265 -23.57 -21.87 0.11
CA GLY A 265 -24.43 -22.06 1.26
C GLY A 265 -25.67 -22.90 0.91
N LEU A 266 -26.31 -22.60 -0.22
CA LEU A 266 -27.49 -23.33 -0.69
C LEU A 266 -27.16 -24.67 -1.37
N GLN A 267 -25.99 -24.83 -1.99
CA GLN A 267 -25.56 -26.10 -2.60
C GLN A 267 -25.50 -27.23 -1.56
N SER A 268 -25.02 -26.92 -0.35
CA SER A 268 -24.94 -27.90 0.74
C SER A 268 -26.31 -28.48 1.15
N GLU A 269 -27.41 -27.78 0.84
CA GLU A 269 -28.76 -28.16 1.28
C GLU A 269 -29.77 -28.43 0.13
N VAL A 270 -29.54 -27.93 -1.09
CA VAL A 270 -30.65 -27.66 -2.05
C VAL A 270 -30.40 -28.06 -3.50
N LEU A 271 -29.26 -27.72 -4.10
CA LEU A 271 -29.21 -27.50 -5.56
C LEU A 271 -28.74 -28.68 -6.42
N GLY A 272 -28.35 -29.81 -5.81
CA GLY A 272 -27.46 -30.74 -6.51
C GLY A 272 -26.14 -30.05 -6.86
N LYS A 273 -25.16 -30.79 -7.37
CA LYS A 273 -23.85 -30.21 -7.68
C LYS A 273 -23.98 -29.12 -8.75
N TRP A 274 -24.00 -27.86 -8.34
CA TRP A 274 -23.44 -26.81 -9.18
C TRP A 274 -22.01 -27.26 -9.50
N PRO A 275 -21.47 -27.08 -10.72
CA PRO A 275 -20.11 -27.52 -11.03
C PRO A 275 -19.17 -27.10 -9.90
N ASP A 276 -18.64 -28.11 -9.18
CA ASP A 276 -17.63 -27.95 -8.15
C ASP A 276 -16.49 -27.19 -8.84
N VAL A 277 -16.37 -25.89 -8.61
CA VAL A 277 -15.15 -25.19 -8.94
C VAL A 277 -14.21 -25.57 -7.82
N PRO A 278 -13.17 -26.39 -8.07
CA PRO A 278 -12.25 -26.72 -7.01
C PRO A 278 -11.54 -25.42 -6.63
N PHE A 279 -11.92 -24.86 -5.48
CA PHE A 279 -11.24 -23.76 -4.79
C PHE A 279 -9.81 -24.13 -4.36
N ASN A 280 -9.32 -25.31 -4.77
CA ASN A 280 -7.97 -25.79 -4.54
C ASN A 280 -7.13 -25.62 -5.79
N HIS A 281 -6.60 -24.41 -5.99
CA HIS A 281 -5.58 -24.17 -7.02
C HIS A 281 -4.22 -24.78 -6.64
N CYS A 282 -4.07 -25.26 -5.41
CA CYS A 282 -2.81 -25.72 -4.87
C CYS A 282 -2.69 -27.26 -4.85
N GLN A 283 -2.06 -27.78 -5.91
CA GLN A 283 -1.71 -29.19 -6.00
C GLN A 283 -0.41 -29.51 -5.24
N ALA A 284 0.04 -30.77 -5.32
CA ALA A 284 1.19 -31.27 -4.56
C ALA A 284 2.46 -30.41 -4.69
N ASP A 285 2.79 -29.91 -5.88
CA ASP A 285 3.98 -29.07 -6.06
C ASP A 285 3.81 -27.65 -5.50
N CYS A 286 2.60 -27.08 -5.62
CA CYS A 286 2.27 -25.82 -4.95
C CYS A 286 2.39 -25.96 -3.41
N LYS A 287 1.88 -27.07 -2.82
CA LYS A 287 2.01 -27.35 -1.38
C LYS A 287 3.47 -27.42 -0.93
N LYS A 288 4.34 -28.05 -1.73
CA LYS A 288 5.79 -28.10 -1.44
C LYS A 288 6.44 -26.72 -1.48
N ALA A 289 6.11 -25.91 -2.49
CA ALA A 289 6.62 -24.55 -2.59
C ALA A 289 6.19 -23.69 -1.39
N ILE A 290 4.92 -23.74 -1.00
CA ILE A 290 4.43 -23.06 0.20
C ILE A 290 5.21 -23.51 1.44
N PHE A 291 5.39 -24.82 1.63
CA PHE A 291 6.15 -25.33 2.76
C PHE A 291 7.61 -24.85 2.76
N GLU A 292 8.26 -24.83 1.59
CA GLU A 292 9.64 -24.33 1.48
C GLU A 292 9.73 -22.84 1.82
N GLU A 293 8.86 -22.01 1.26
CA GLU A 293 8.86 -20.57 1.57
C GLU A 293 8.57 -20.34 3.04
N MET A 294 7.61 -21.05 3.62
CA MET A 294 7.34 -21.01 5.06
C MET A 294 8.58 -21.39 5.89
N ASP A 295 9.34 -22.39 5.47
CA ASP A 295 10.50 -22.90 6.21
C ASP A 295 11.71 -21.96 6.19
N ARG A 296 11.76 -21.00 5.26
CA ARG A 296 12.81 -19.97 5.20
C ARG A 296 12.75 -18.99 6.37
N TYR A 297 11.59 -18.82 6.99
CA TYR A 297 11.41 -17.89 8.10
C TYR A 297 11.99 -18.44 9.41
N ASP A 298 12.70 -17.59 10.17
CA ASP A 298 13.08 -17.91 11.56
C ASP A 298 11.88 -17.78 12.50
N HIS A 299 10.99 -18.78 12.45
CA HIS A 299 9.79 -18.83 13.30
C HIS A 299 10.11 -18.67 14.78
N LYS A 300 11.24 -19.20 15.26
CA LYS A 300 11.63 -19.09 16.67
C LYS A 300 12.04 -17.66 17.02
N GLY A 301 12.86 -17.02 16.20
CA GLY A 301 13.23 -15.62 16.32
C GLY A 301 12.01 -14.69 16.25
N ILE A 302 11.12 -14.93 15.30
CA ILE A 302 9.84 -14.20 15.15
C ILE A 302 9.01 -14.30 16.42
N LEU A 303 8.74 -15.52 16.90
CA LEU A 303 7.94 -15.74 18.12
C LEU A 303 8.60 -15.13 19.36
N GLN A 304 9.94 -15.15 19.43
CA GLN A 304 10.68 -14.52 20.53
C GLN A 304 10.60 -13.00 20.48
N SER A 305 10.75 -12.41 19.30
CA SER A 305 10.62 -10.97 19.08
C SER A 305 9.21 -10.49 19.42
N LEU A 306 8.16 -11.15 18.93
CA LEU A 306 6.77 -10.83 19.28
C LEU A 306 6.52 -10.95 20.78
N GLN A 307 7.00 -12.03 21.41
CA GLN A 307 6.85 -12.16 22.87
C GLN A 307 7.54 -11.02 23.61
N ASN A 308 8.73 -10.59 23.18
CA ASN A 308 9.43 -9.46 23.79
C ASN A 308 8.63 -8.17 23.64
N LYS A 309 8.07 -7.91 22.45
CA LYS A 309 7.21 -6.75 22.21
C LYS A 309 5.94 -6.79 23.09
N LEU A 310 5.37 -7.98 23.32
CA LEU A 310 4.14 -8.21 24.11
C LEU A 310 4.32 -8.11 25.65
N LYS A 311 5.56 -8.00 26.16
CA LYS A 311 5.84 -8.03 27.61
C LYS A 311 5.18 -6.89 28.40
N ASP A 312 5.13 -5.68 27.84
CA ASP A 312 4.54 -4.52 28.51
C ASP A 312 3.15 -4.20 27.95
N LYS A 313 2.16 -5.00 28.39
CA LYS A 313 0.75 -4.82 27.99
C LYS A 313 0.27 -3.38 28.19
N LYS A 314 0.66 -2.73 29.30
CA LYS A 314 0.21 -1.37 29.62
C LYS A 314 0.74 -0.34 28.62
N LEU A 315 2.03 -0.42 28.30
CA LEU A 315 2.62 0.44 27.29
C LEU A 315 1.98 0.21 25.92
N LEU A 316 1.76 -1.04 25.52
CA LEU A 316 1.13 -1.38 24.25
C LEU A 316 -0.30 -0.87 24.14
N THR A 317 -1.11 -1.08 25.17
CA THR A 317 -2.48 -0.53 25.22
C THR A 317 -2.45 0.98 25.03
N LYS A 318 -1.53 1.68 25.71
CA LYS A 318 -1.38 3.13 25.56
C LYS A 318 -1.04 3.50 24.10
N LYS A 319 -0.01 2.88 23.51
CA LYS A 319 0.41 3.15 22.13
C LYS A 319 -0.75 2.92 21.14
N LYS A 320 -1.42 1.78 21.26
CA LYS A 320 -2.53 1.40 20.36
C LYS A 320 -3.75 2.31 20.50
N MET A 321 -4.04 2.79 21.70
CA MET A 321 -5.07 3.81 21.91
C MET A 321 -4.73 5.15 21.25
N ALA A 322 -3.44 5.54 21.21
CA ALA A 322 -3.01 6.74 20.49
C ALA A 322 -3.20 6.59 18.97
N TYR A 323 -2.87 5.43 18.39
CA TYR A 323 -3.17 5.14 16.97
C TYR A 323 -4.66 5.20 16.67
N CYS A 324 -5.49 4.57 17.50
CA CYS A 324 -6.94 4.64 17.33
C CYS A 324 -7.51 6.05 17.42
N LYS A 325 -6.96 6.88 18.32
CA LYS A 325 -7.33 8.28 18.42
C LYS A 325 -6.89 9.07 17.17
N SER A 326 -5.78 8.69 16.55
CA SER A 326 -5.28 9.28 15.30
C SER A 326 -6.17 8.93 14.11
N GLN A 327 -6.53 7.64 13.96
CA GLN A 327 -7.48 7.19 12.94
C GLN A 327 -8.83 7.91 13.10
N PHE A 328 -9.37 7.96 14.32
CA PHE A 328 -10.62 8.66 14.59
C PHE A 328 -10.52 10.16 14.24
N ALA A 329 -9.37 10.77 14.51
CA ALA A 329 -9.12 12.16 14.15
C ALA A 329 -9.17 12.33 12.62
N MET A 330 -8.53 11.46 11.82
CA MET A 330 -8.64 11.49 10.35
C MET A 330 -10.08 11.39 9.88
N ASP A 331 -10.82 10.42 10.42
CA ASP A 331 -12.23 10.18 10.09
C ASP A 331 -13.14 11.35 10.53
N SER A 332 -12.60 12.29 11.30
CA SER A 332 -13.27 13.50 11.81
C SER A 332 -12.81 14.79 11.13
N ILE A 333 -11.83 14.74 10.21
CA ILE A 333 -11.34 15.94 9.53
C ILE A 333 -12.42 16.52 8.62
N ASN A 334 -12.77 17.78 8.87
CA ASN A 334 -13.64 18.58 8.01
C ASN A 334 -12.82 19.71 7.34
N SER A 335 -12.95 19.91 6.02
CA SER A 335 -12.06 20.78 5.23
C SER A 335 -12.38 22.28 5.24
N TYR A 336 -12.54 22.88 6.43
CA TYR A 336 -12.94 24.29 6.60
C TYR A 336 -11.92 25.34 6.08
N GLN A 337 -10.73 24.93 5.60
CA GLN A 337 -9.68 25.84 5.10
C GLN A 337 -9.48 25.84 3.57
N LYS A 338 -10.35 25.17 2.81
CA LYS A 338 -10.30 25.06 1.34
C LYS A 338 -10.06 26.39 0.62
N ASP A 339 -10.78 27.45 1.01
CA ASP A 339 -10.71 28.75 0.34
C ASP A 339 -9.34 29.42 0.45
N LYS A 340 -8.61 29.18 1.54
CA LYS A 340 -7.30 29.78 1.70
C LYS A 340 -6.27 29.14 0.77
N LEU A 341 -6.37 27.84 0.55
CA LEU A 341 -5.46 27.10 -0.34
C LEU A 341 -5.72 27.41 -1.82
N ILE A 342 -6.99 27.47 -2.24
CA ILE A 342 -7.35 27.85 -3.62
C ILE A 342 -6.69 29.18 -4.01
N LYS A 343 -6.56 30.11 -3.05
CA LYS A 343 -5.90 31.41 -3.26
C LYS A 343 -4.38 31.32 -3.44
N MET A 344 -3.74 30.24 -3.00
CA MET A 344 -2.29 30.05 -3.08
C MET A 344 -1.84 29.40 -4.40
N ILE A 345 -2.68 28.55 -4.99
CA ILE A 345 -2.37 27.80 -6.22
C ILE A 345 -1.83 28.71 -7.34
N PRO A 346 -2.43 29.90 -7.64
CA PRO A 346 -1.87 30.79 -8.66
C PRO A 346 -0.44 31.24 -8.35
N GLY A 347 -0.10 31.44 -7.08
CA GLY A 347 1.25 31.80 -6.64
C GLY A 347 2.25 30.66 -6.82
N ILE A 348 1.83 29.42 -6.52
CA ILE A 348 2.66 28.22 -6.71
C ILE A 348 2.92 28.00 -8.21
N LYS A 349 1.87 28.06 -9.04
CA LYS A 349 1.99 28.02 -10.52
C LYS A 349 2.97 29.09 -11.01
N ALA A 350 2.80 30.34 -10.58
CA ALA A 350 3.71 31.42 -10.99
C ALA A 350 5.17 31.17 -10.59
N ALA A 351 5.41 30.62 -9.40
CA ALA A 351 6.74 30.25 -8.93
C ALA A 351 7.34 29.11 -9.76
N LEU A 352 6.55 28.07 -10.07
CA LEU A 352 6.95 26.96 -10.95
C LEU A 352 7.36 27.49 -12.33
N PHE A 353 6.55 28.38 -12.91
CA PHE A 353 6.87 28.95 -14.23
C PHE A 353 8.13 29.82 -14.22
N LYS A 354 8.35 30.55 -13.13
CA LYS A 354 9.50 31.44 -12.98
C LYS A 354 10.81 30.68 -12.73
N ASN A 355 10.78 29.66 -11.87
CA ASN A 355 11.99 29.03 -11.33
C ASN A 355 12.34 27.71 -12.01
N VAL A 356 11.34 26.99 -12.54
CA VAL A 356 11.52 25.70 -13.21
C VAL A 356 11.29 25.86 -14.71
N MET A 357 10.09 26.32 -15.11
CA MET A 357 9.74 26.35 -16.54
C MET A 357 10.57 27.35 -17.36
N SER A 358 11.25 28.31 -16.73
CA SER A 358 12.11 29.28 -17.40
C SER A 358 13.28 28.64 -18.16
N GLY A 359 13.72 27.45 -17.74
CA GLY A 359 14.77 26.67 -18.43
C GLY A 359 14.30 25.98 -19.72
N TYR A 360 12.99 25.88 -19.93
CA TYR A 360 12.39 25.18 -21.05
C TYR A 360 12.05 26.13 -22.21
N SER A 361 11.72 25.58 -23.38
CA SER A 361 11.32 26.37 -24.55
C SER A 361 10.06 27.22 -24.26
N LYS A 362 9.91 28.35 -24.97
CA LYS A 362 8.71 29.21 -24.83
C LYS A 362 7.42 28.50 -25.26
N GLU A 363 7.55 27.58 -26.21
CA GLU A 363 6.47 26.69 -26.65
C GLU A 363 6.02 25.78 -25.49
N SER A 364 6.93 25.03 -24.87
CA SER A 364 6.59 24.17 -23.72
C SER A 364 6.10 24.95 -22.51
N GLN A 365 6.62 26.15 -22.26
CA GLN A 365 6.08 27.05 -21.22
C GLN A 365 4.61 27.37 -21.49
N LYS A 366 4.24 27.67 -22.74
CA LYS A 366 2.86 27.97 -23.11
C LYS A 366 1.98 26.71 -23.05
N GLU A 367 2.43 25.61 -23.63
CA GLU A 367 1.69 24.33 -23.69
C GLU A 367 1.41 23.78 -22.30
N PHE A 368 2.43 23.76 -21.41
CA PHE A 368 2.24 23.28 -20.06
C PHE A 368 1.31 24.20 -19.25
N LYS A 369 1.35 25.53 -19.49
CA LYS A 369 0.38 26.45 -18.88
C LYS A 369 -1.03 26.17 -19.36
N ASP A 370 -1.22 26.01 -20.67
CA ASP A 370 -2.50 25.64 -21.28
C ASP A 370 -3.02 24.31 -20.71
N TYR A 371 -2.14 23.32 -20.52
CA TYR A 371 -2.45 22.04 -19.89
C TYR A 371 -2.91 22.21 -18.43
N LEU A 372 -2.15 22.88 -17.58
CA LEU A 372 -2.50 23.11 -16.17
C LEU A 372 -3.77 23.94 -15.96
N ASP A 373 -4.13 24.79 -16.92
CA ASP A 373 -5.31 25.67 -16.81
C ASP A 373 -6.58 25.04 -17.41
N LYS A 374 -6.45 24.12 -18.37
CA LYS A 374 -7.59 23.54 -19.11
C LYS A 374 -7.84 22.07 -18.82
N GLN A 375 -6.78 21.30 -18.54
CA GLN A 375 -6.84 19.83 -18.45
C GLN A 375 -6.56 19.30 -17.04
N VAL A 376 -6.07 20.14 -16.12
CA VAL A 376 -5.85 19.75 -14.72
C VAL A 376 -6.89 20.39 -13.81
N GLN A 377 -7.61 19.57 -13.06
CA GLN A 377 -8.54 19.99 -12.01
C GLN A 377 -7.83 19.98 -10.65
N PHE A 378 -7.80 21.12 -9.98
CA PHE A 378 -7.34 21.19 -8.59
C PHE A 378 -8.53 20.88 -7.67
N SER A 379 -8.43 19.79 -6.93
CA SER A 379 -9.46 19.30 -6.04
C SER A 379 -8.99 19.44 -4.59
N THR A 380 -9.92 19.77 -3.72
CA THR A 380 -9.73 19.80 -2.26
C THR A 380 -10.96 19.09 -1.73
N LYS A 381 -10.87 17.76 -1.71
CA LYS A 381 -11.98 16.92 -1.32
C LYS A 381 -12.20 17.06 0.19
N PRO A 382 -13.42 17.35 0.65
CA PRO A 382 -13.76 17.06 2.04
C PRO A 382 -13.76 15.54 2.21
N VAL A 383 -12.90 15.02 3.08
CA VAL A 383 -13.12 13.68 3.63
C VAL A 383 -14.47 13.76 4.31
N LYS A 384 -15.49 13.06 3.78
CA LYS A 384 -16.77 12.96 4.48
C LYS A 384 -16.43 12.33 5.83
N SER A 385 -16.76 13.00 6.92
CA SER A 385 -16.46 12.44 8.24
C SER A 385 -17.19 11.10 8.39
N VAL A 386 -16.42 10.01 8.45
CA VAL A 386 -16.90 8.65 8.72
C VAL A 386 -16.74 8.27 10.20
N ALA A 387 -16.40 9.23 11.05
CA ALA A 387 -16.28 9.03 12.50
C ALA A 387 -17.52 8.38 13.14
N GLY A 388 -18.71 8.66 12.59
CA GLY A 388 -19.95 8.00 13.00
C GLY A 388 -19.98 6.49 12.70
N GLU A 389 -19.48 6.10 11.54
CA GLU A 389 -19.36 4.70 11.10
C GLU A 389 -18.31 3.98 11.95
N PHE A 390 -17.16 4.63 12.22
CA PHE A 390 -16.14 4.10 13.13
C PHE A 390 -16.70 3.82 14.54
N ILE A 391 -17.49 4.74 15.10
CA ILE A 391 -18.16 4.54 16.40
C ILE A 391 -19.11 3.33 16.37
N GLN A 392 -19.89 3.20 15.29
CA GLN A 392 -20.81 2.07 15.14
C GLN A 392 -20.06 0.75 15.00
N GLU A 393 -18.95 0.74 14.25
CA GLU A 393 -18.12 -0.46 14.08
C GLU A 393 -17.52 -0.90 15.41
N VAL A 394 -16.89 -0.01 16.17
CA VAL A 394 -16.35 -0.34 17.50
C VAL A 394 -17.42 -0.94 18.42
N LYS A 395 -18.62 -0.34 18.47
CA LYS A 395 -19.75 -0.85 19.26
C LYS A 395 -20.23 -2.22 18.77
N ARG A 396 -20.28 -2.44 17.46
CA ARG A 396 -20.64 -3.72 16.83
C ARG A 396 -19.63 -4.79 17.20
N THR A 397 -18.32 -4.51 17.05
CA THR A 397 -17.24 -5.44 17.41
C THR A 397 -17.30 -5.81 18.89
N VAL A 398 -17.48 -4.84 19.79
CA VAL A 398 -17.63 -5.13 21.24
C VAL A 398 -18.81 -6.06 21.52
N ASN A 399 -19.95 -5.84 20.88
CA ASN A 399 -21.14 -6.67 21.08
C ASN A 399 -20.94 -8.09 20.53
N PHE A 400 -20.27 -8.22 19.39
CA PHE A 400 -19.89 -9.50 18.81
C PHE A 400 -18.91 -10.28 19.71
N GLU A 401 -17.90 -9.61 20.25
CA GLU A 401 -16.96 -10.25 21.18
C GLU A 401 -17.63 -10.68 22.50
N LYS A 402 -18.59 -9.87 23.00
CA LYS A 402 -19.43 -10.26 24.15
C LYS A 402 -20.28 -11.50 23.85
N SER A 403 -20.82 -11.64 22.64
CA SER A 403 -21.65 -12.81 22.28
C SER A 403 -20.81 -14.07 22.09
N LYS A 404 -19.61 -13.98 21.49
CA LYS A 404 -18.67 -15.09 21.35
C LYS A 404 -18.22 -15.68 22.69
N SER A 405 -18.02 -14.84 23.71
CA SER A 405 -17.67 -15.32 25.06
C SER A 405 -18.72 -16.27 25.67
N ARG A 406 -19.93 -16.33 25.11
CA ARG A 406 -21.02 -17.23 25.54
C ARG A 406 -21.18 -18.48 24.67
N SER A 407 -20.63 -18.51 23.46
CA SER A 407 -20.71 -19.63 22.54
C SER A 407 -19.32 -20.22 22.33
N THR A 408 -18.95 -21.18 23.19
CA THR A 408 -17.83 -22.13 23.04
C THR A 408 -16.48 -21.54 22.63
N GLU A 409 -15.46 -21.72 23.48
CA GLU A 409 -14.05 -21.75 23.06
C GLU A 409 -13.96 -22.39 21.67
N THR A 410 -13.70 -21.58 20.65
CA THR A 410 -13.48 -22.07 19.31
C THR A 410 -12.43 -23.17 19.44
N LYS A 411 -12.80 -24.40 19.05
CA LYS A 411 -11.93 -25.57 18.97
C LYS A 411 -10.52 -25.10 18.61
N ALA A 412 -9.53 -25.60 19.35
CA ALA A 412 -8.12 -25.30 19.13
C ALA A 412 -7.86 -25.11 17.64
N SER A 413 -7.60 -23.87 17.23
CA SER A 413 -7.31 -23.53 15.83
C SER A 413 -6.19 -24.46 15.32
N SER A 414 -6.21 -24.87 14.06
CA SER A 414 -5.15 -25.73 13.54
C SER A 414 -3.79 -25.03 13.66
N LEU A 415 -2.68 -25.76 13.58
CA LEU A 415 -1.35 -25.13 13.56
C LEU A 415 -1.22 -24.22 12.32
N ILE A 416 -1.86 -24.58 11.21
CA ILE A 416 -1.96 -23.73 10.01
C ILE A 416 -2.68 -22.42 10.33
N ASP A 417 -3.87 -22.46 10.93
CA ASP A 417 -4.64 -21.24 11.21
C ASP A 417 -3.86 -20.30 12.14
N ARG A 418 -3.19 -20.86 13.15
CA ARG A 418 -2.30 -20.08 14.02
C ARG A 418 -1.10 -19.51 13.27
N THR A 419 -0.54 -20.27 12.33
CA THR A 419 0.60 -19.81 11.53
C THR A 419 0.17 -18.70 10.57
N LEU A 420 -0.99 -18.82 9.92
CA LEU A 420 -1.59 -17.76 9.10
C LEU A 420 -1.86 -16.50 9.94
N ASP A 421 -2.44 -16.65 11.13
CA ASP A 421 -2.64 -15.52 12.07
C ASP A 421 -1.29 -14.89 12.48
N LEU A 422 -0.24 -15.70 12.69
CA LEU A 422 1.12 -15.21 13.00
C LEU A 422 1.70 -14.39 11.85
N MET A 423 1.53 -14.85 10.61
CA MET A 423 2.06 -14.19 9.42
C MET A 423 1.44 -12.81 9.19
N GLY A 424 0.28 -12.52 9.78
CA GLY A 424 -0.25 -11.16 9.85
C GLY A 424 0.60 -10.17 10.68
N TYR A 425 1.61 -10.65 11.42
CA TYR A 425 2.54 -9.85 12.24
C TYR A 425 3.99 -9.90 11.76
N VAL A 426 4.21 -10.42 10.56
CA VAL A 426 5.54 -10.60 9.98
C VAL A 426 5.53 -9.92 8.60
N ASP A 427 6.57 -9.18 8.25
CA ASP A 427 6.71 -8.67 6.89
C ASP A 427 7.25 -9.75 5.94
N TYR A 428 7.47 -9.39 4.68
CA TYR A 428 7.95 -10.33 3.67
C TYR A 428 9.38 -10.82 3.94
N ASP A 429 10.20 -10.01 4.62
CA ASP A 429 11.59 -10.35 4.96
C ASP A 429 11.71 -11.15 6.26
N GLY A 430 10.57 -11.53 6.86
CA GLY A 430 10.54 -12.29 8.09
C GLY A 430 10.78 -11.47 9.36
N ASN A 431 10.83 -10.15 9.25
CA ASN A 431 10.90 -9.30 10.42
C ASN A 431 9.51 -9.22 11.06
N THR A 432 9.48 -9.32 12.39
CA THR A 432 8.25 -9.02 13.11
C THR A 432 7.87 -7.58 12.85
N ALA A 433 6.69 -7.38 12.30
CA ALA A 433 6.12 -6.06 12.21
C ALA A 433 5.99 -5.44 13.61
N PRO A 434 5.94 -4.10 13.71
CA PRO A 434 5.55 -3.46 14.95
C PRO A 434 4.19 -4.02 15.43
N LEU A 435 4.00 -4.22 16.75
CA LEU A 435 2.73 -4.74 17.30
C LEU A 435 1.53 -3.81 17.03
N SER A 436 1.77 -2.65 16.44
CA SER A 436 0.74 -1.82 15.89
C SER A 436 -0.05 -2.57 14.78
N GLN A 437 0.44 -3.65 14.14
CA GLN A 437 -0.29 -4.49 13.12
C GLN A 437 -1.49 -5.28 13.64
N MET A 438 -1.84 -5.12 14.90
CA MET A 438 -3.12 -5.57 15.45
C MET A 438 -4.31 -4.95 14.70
N ARG A 439 -5.34 -5.75 14.40
CA ARG A 439 -6.44 -5.46 13.46
C ARG A 439 -7.25 -4.18 13.74
N LEU A 440 -7.16 -3.63 14.95
CA LEU A 440 -7.93 -2.46 15.39
C LEU A 440 -7.17 -1.16 15.13
N CYS A 441 -7.66 -0.30 14.23
CA CYS A 441 -7.07 1.00 13.89
C CYS A 441 -5.72 0.90 13.14
N SER A 442 -5.57 1.64 12.05
CA SER A 442 -4.36 1.65 11.23
C SER A 442 -3.15 2.26 11.97
N GLU A 443 -1.95 1.95 11.51
CA GLU A 443 -0.69 2.08 12.27
C GLU A 443 0.18 3.26 11.91
N SER A 444 -0.07 3.92 10.80
CA SER A 444 0.58 5.20 10.60
C SER A 444 -0.04 6.18 11.59
N LEU A 445 0.80 6.99 12.25
CA LEU A 445 0.33 8.30 12.66
C LEU A 445 -0.29 8.91 11.42
N SER A 446 -1.62 8.98 11.42
CA SER A 446 -2.31 9.01 10.15
C SER A 446 -1.90 10.27 9.41
N TYR A 447 -1.25 10.07 8.27
CA TYR A 447 -0.69 11.17 7.52
C TYR A 447 -1.84 12.02 7.00
N VAL A 448 -1.80 13.33 7.26
CA VAL A 448 -2.72 14.32 6.72
C VAL A 448 -2.20 14.97 5.44
N ALA A 449 -0.96 14.68 5.04
CA ALA A 449 -0.36 15.10 3.79
C ALA A 449 -0.47 13.98 2.75
N TRP A 450 -1.51 14.04 1.93
CA TRP A 450 -1.65 13.23 0.72
C TRP A 450 -2.18 14.14 -0.38
N ASP A 451 -1.32 15.05 -0.82
CA ASP A 451 -1.57 15.64 -2.13
C ASP A 451 -1.28 14.51 -3.14
N ASN A 452 -1.99 14.50 -4.27
CA ASN A 452 -1.82 13.44 -5.27
C ASN A 452 -2.24 13.95 -6.63
N PHE A 453 -1.33 13.89 -7.59
CA PHE A 453 -1.63 14.03 -9.00
C PHE A 453 -2.02 12.68 -9.63
N THR A 454 -3.28 12.59 -10.08
CA THR A 454 -3.86 11.41 -10.72
C THR A 454 -4.22 11.72 -12.18
N PRO A 455 -3.50 11.16 -13.16
CA PRO A 455 -3.90 11.19 -14.56
C PRO A 455 -5.28 10.59 -14.74
N LYS A 456 -6.09 11.15 -15.64
CA LYS A 456 -7.43 10.60 -15.92
C LYS A 456 -7.39 9.18 -16.48
N SER A 457 -6.31 8.81 -17.16
CA SER A 457 -6.08 7.47 -17.69
C SER A 457 -5.82 6.42 -16.62
N PHE A 458 -5.39 6.83 -15.42
CA PHE A 458 -5.14 5.92 -14.29
C PHE A 458 -6.36 5.74 -13.41
N ARG A 459 -7.44 6.45 -13.72
CA ARG A 459 -8.68 6.34 -13.00
C ARG A 459 -9.28 4.98 -13.33
N ASP A 460 -9.39 4.12 -12.34
CA ASP A 460 -10.12 2.88 -12.48
C ASP A 460 -11.59 3.23 -12.73
N PRO A 461 -12.15 2.93 -13.92
CA PRO A 461 -13.56 3.18 -14.20
C PRO A 461 -14.50 2.39 -13.27
N GLN A 462 -13.98 1.41 -12.53
CA GLN A 462 -14.70 0.58 -11.57
C GLN A 462 -14.56 1.04 -10.12
N ALA A 463 -13.67 2.00 -9.81
CA ALA A 463 -13.56 2.46 -8.43
C ALA A 463 -14.81 3.26 -8.04
N PRO A 464 -15.34 3.07 -6.83
CA PRO A 464 -16.62 3.63 -6.45
C PRO A 464 -16.59 5.18 -6.48
N PRO A 465 -17.71 5.86 -6.81
CA PRO A 465 -17.75 7.30 -7.04
C PRO A 465 -17.31 8.13 -5.85
N ASP A 466 -17.43 7.57 -4.65
CA ASP A 466 -16.97 8.19 -3.41
C ASP A 466 -15.45 8.20 -3.32
N GLU A 467 -14.72 7.26 -3.91
CA GLU A 467 -13.25 7.26 -3.99
C GLU A 467 -12.75 8.49 -4.76
N TYR A 468 -13.38 8.77 -5.90
CA TYR A 468 -13.05 9.93 -6.74
C TYR A 468 -13.95 11.14 -6.55
N ALA A 469 -14.75 11.20 -5.49
CA ALA A 469 -15.67 12.31 -5.29
C ALA A 469 -14.92 13.66 -5.26
N GLY A 470 -15.35 14.60 -6.12
CA GLY A 470 -14.70 15.91 -6.29
C GLY A 470 -13.61 15.95 -7.37
N GLN A 471 -13.28 14.83 -8.01
CA GLN A 471 -12.46 14.77 -9.21
C GLN A 471 -13.31 14.89 -10.48
N ASP A 472 -12.77 15.58 -11.49
CA ASP A 472 -13.38 15.68 -12.82
C ASP A 472 -12.90 14.49 -13.67
N PRO A 473 -13.79 13.57 -14.11
CA PRO A 473 -13.40 12.37 -14.85
C PRO A 473 -12.80 12.68 -16.23
N GLU A 474 -13.04 13.87 -16.76
CA GLU A 474 -12.53 14.27 -18.08
C GLU A 474 -11.14 14.92 -18.02
N LYS A 475 -10.64 15.15 -16.81
CA LYS A 475 -9.40 15.89 -16.52
C LYS A 475 -8.44 15.08 -15.67
N ASP A 476 -7.17 15.42 -15.77
CA ASP A 476 -6.19 14.99 -14.78
C ASP A 476 -6.48 15.74 -13.47
N ASN A 477 -6.30 15.11 -12.32
CA ASN A 477 -6.73 15.66 -11.04
C ASN A 477 -5.52 15.84 -10.12
N LEU A 478 -5.36 17.03 -9.55
CA LEU A 478 -4.44 17.26 -8.45
C LEU A 478 -5.27 17.43 -7.18
N ASN A 479 -5.32 16.37 -6.38
CA ASN A 479 -5.98 16.35 -5.09
C ASN A 479 -5.05 16.99 -4.07
N ILE A 480 -5.57 17.93 -3.28
CA ILE A 480 -4.79 18.60 -2.24
C ILE A 480 -5.37 18.26 -0.87
N SER A 481 -4.47 17.81 -0.01
CA SER A 481 -4.73 17.35 1.34
C SER A 481 -5.08 18.48 2.31
N ILE A 482 -5.62 18.08 3.46
CA ILE A 482 -5.90 18.98 4.57
C ILE A 482 -4.60 19.57 5.16
N PHE A 483 -3.50 18.83 5.15
CA PHE A 483 -2.23 19.34 5.63
C PHE A 483 -1.78 20.55 4.80
N SER A 484 -1.77 20.42 3.47
CA SER A 484 -1.41 21.53 2.57
C SER A 484 -2.37 22.72 2.72
N CYS A 485 -3.66 22.46 3.02
CA CYS A 485 -4.63 23.51 3.32
C CYS A 485 -4.30 24.33 4.59
N THR A 486 -3.83 23.66 5.64
CA THR A 486 -3.68 24.21 7.00
C THR A 486 -2.26 24.70 7.30
N ASN A 487 -1.25 24.14 6.63
CA ASN A 487 0.17 24.47 6.79
C ASN A 487 0.72 25.10 5.50
N GLN A 488 0.17 26.25 5.14
CA GLN A 488 0.37 26.88 3.83
C GLN A 488 1.82 26.98 3.36
N GLU A 489 2.73 27.40 4.23
CA GLU A 489 4.14 27.56 3.83
C GLU A 489 4.78 26.23 3.44
N HIS A 490 4.50 25.16 4.18
CA HIS A 490 5.01 23.82 3.90
C HIS A 490 4.25 23.16 2.73
N GLY A 491 2.93 23.28 2.71
CA GLY A 491 2.04 22.72 1.69
C GLY A 491 2.30 23.25 0.28
N LYS A 492 2.86 24.45 0.12
CA LYS A 492 3.29 24.95 -1.21
C LYS A 492 4.27 24.01 -1.89
N ASN A 493 5.18 23.40 -1.13
CA ASN A 493 6.20 22.51 -1.67
C ASN A 493 5.58 21.16 -2.08
N ILE A 494 4.68 20.61 -1.25
CA ILE A 494 3.96 19.37 -1.55
C ILE A 494 3.10 19.53 -2.81
N VAL A 495 2.33 20.62 -2.91
CA VAL A 495 1.58 20.91 -4.16
C VAL A 495 2.52 21.12 -5.35
N ALA A 496 3.71 21.68 -5.15
CA ALA A 496 4.68 21.85 -6.22
C ALA A 496 5.33 20.52 -6.65
N HIS A 497 5.52 19.59 -5.71
CA HIS A 497 5.91 18.21 -5.98
C HIS A 497 4.86 17.53 -6.88
N GLU A 498 3.57 17.63 -6.56
CA GLU A 498 2.51 17.07 -7.41
C GLU A 498 2.45 17.73 -8.81
N LEU A 499 2.78 19.02 -8.91
CA LEU A 499 2.93 19.68 -10.22
C LEU A 499 4.15 19.16 -11.00
N GLY A 500 5.14 18.58 -10.32
CA GLY A 500 6.23 17.82 -10.91
C GLY A 500 5.73 16.57 -11.61
N HIS A 501 4.86 15.77 -10.99
CA HIS A 501 4.21 14.65 -11.67
C HIS A 501 3.35 15.09 -12.85
N ALA A 502 2.62 16.20 -12.72
CA ALA A 502 1.87 16.77 -13.84
C ALA A 502 2.79 17.17 -15.02
N LEU A 503 3.99 17.67 -14.73
CA LEU A 503 5.01 17.96 -15.76
C LEU A 503 5.55 16.67 -16.39
N SER A 504 5.85 15.66 -15.57
CA SER A 504 6.27 14.33 -16.01
C SER A 504 5.27 13.72 -16.98
N TRP A 505 3.99 13.76 -16.61
CA TRP A 505 2.87 13.29 -17.42
C TRP A 505 2.75 14.04 -18.75
N ALA A 506 2.88 15.37 -18.74
CA ALA A 506 2.82 16.17 -19.96
C ALA A 506 3.92 15.80 -20.96
N PHE A 507 5.10 15.39 -20.50
CA PHE A 507 6.15 14.87 -21.37
C PHE A 507 5.84 13.47 -21.91
N LEU A 508 5.34 12.54 -21.08
CA LEU A 508 4.96 11.19 -21.52
C LEU A 508 3.89 11.23 -22.62
N GLU A 509 2.93 12.14 -22.48
CA GLU A 509 1.85 12.35 -23.44
C GLU A 509 2.30 13.17 -24.68
N ASN A 510 3.61 13.41 -24.85
CA ASN A 510 4.20 14.19 -25.94
C ASN A 510 3.55 15.58 -26.10
N LYS A 511 3.08 16.20 -25.01
CA LYS A 511 2.41 17.51 -25.04
C LYS A 511 3.40 18.69 -25.10
N LEU A 512 4.70 18.43 -24.96
CA LEU A 512 5.77 19.42 -24.86
C LEU A 512 6.89 19.14 -25.87
N SER A 513 7.54 20.21 -26.36
CA SER A 513 8.64 20.11 -27.34
C SER A 513 9.81 19.17 -26.94
N GLU A 514 10.39 18.50 -27.94
CA GLU A 514 11.55 17.59 -27.79
C GLU A 514 12.78 18.27 -27.15
N LYS A 515 13.00 19.55 -27.45
CA LYS A 515 14.08 20.32 -26.83
C LYS A 515 13.91 20.40 -25.31
N SER A 516 12.69 20.68 -24.86
CA SER A 516 12.35 20.73 -23.44
C SER A 516 12.43 19.35 -22.79
N TYR A 517 12.10 18.29 -23.53
CA TYR A 517 12.23 16.92 -23.06
C TYR A 517 13.68 16.56 -22.71
N LYS A 518 14.66 16.97 -23.54
CA LYS A 518 16.10 16.75 -23.22
C LYS A 518 16.52 17.43 -21.92
N GLU A 519 16.08 18.66 -21.67
CA GLU A 519 16.36 19.35 -20.41
C GLU A 519 15.67 18.67 -19.21
N TYR A 520 14.46 18.15 -19.41
CA TYR A 520 13.76 17.36 -18.39
C TYR A 520 14.51 16.05 -18.08
N MET A 521 14.96 15.32 -19.10
CA MET A 521 15.72 14.09 -18.91
C MET A 521 17.07 14.33 -18.22
N ASN A 522 17.70 15.51 -18.38
CA ASN A 522 18.88 15.87 -17.59
C ASN A 522 18.56 15.97 -16.08
N LEU A 523 17.40 16.52 -15.72
CA LEU A 523 16.95 16.59 -14.33
C LEU A 523 16.67 15.19 -13.77
N ARG A 524 16.00 14.33 -14.56
CA ARG A 524 15.75 12.92 -14.19
C ARG A 524 17.05 12.14 -14.02
N SER A 525 18.00 12.29 -14.94
CA SER A 525 19.33 11.69 -14.83
C SER A 525 20.05 12.13 -13.56
N CYS A 526 19.83 13.39 -13.16
CA CYS A 526 20.34 13.88 -11.90
C CYS A 526 19.70 13.20 -10.69
N ALA A 527 18.37 13.05 -10.64
CA ALA A 527 17.68 12.29 -9.58
C ALA A 527 18.12 10.82 -9.56
N ASN A 528 18.29 10.21 -10.73
CA ASN A 528 18.75 8.83 -10.89
C ASN A 528 20.14 8.57 -10.27
N GLY A 529 21.01 9.59 -10.30
CA GLY A 529 22.34 9.56 -9.69
C GLY A 529 22.37 9.75 -8.17
N LEU A 530 21.21 9.88 -7.50
CA LEU A 530 21.14 10.06 -6.05
C LEU A 530 21.71 8.85 -5.29
N TYR A 531 21.42 7.64 -5.78
CA TYR A 531 21.85 6.37 -5.19
C TYR A 531 23.00 5.79 -6.02
N LYS A 532 24.20 5.71 -5.43
CA LYS A 532 25.41 5.21 -6.11
C LYS A 532 25.45 3.69 -6.16
N VAL A 533 24.93 3.04 -5.12
CA VAL A 533 24.74 1.58 -5.08
C VAL A 533 23.34 1.29 -5.58
N GLN A 534 23.24 0.41 -6.56
CA GLN A 534 21.99 0.11 -7.25
C GLN A 534 21.10 -0.81 -6.41
N ASN A 535 19.84 -0.44 -6.27
CA ASN A 535 18.77 -1.42 -6.06
C ASN A 535 18.08 -1.55 -7.42
N ASP A 536 18.27 -2.68 -8.11
CA ASP A 536 17.75 -2.96 -9.46
C ASP A 536 16.23 -3.27 -9.46
N TYR A 537 15.46 -2.55 -8.64
CA TYR A 537 14.01 -2.60 -8.76
C TYR A 537 13.59 -1.78 -9.96
N GLU A 538 12.89 -2.42 -10.90
CA GLU A 538 12.23 -1.72 -11.99
C GLU A 538 11.23 -0.72 -11.39
N ALA A 539 11.16 0.48 -11.97
CA ALA A 539 10.16 1.46 -11.55
C ALA A 539 8.75 0.92 -11.75
N PRO A 540 7.80 1.17 -10.83
CA PRO A 540 6.41 0.80 -11.07
C PRO A 540 5.94 1.43 -12.37
N ALA A 541 5.14 0.70 -13.14
CA ALA A 541 4.82 1.03 -14.54
C ALA A 541 4.19 2.42 -14.77
N SER A 542 3.67 3.05 -13.73
CA SER A 542 3.12 4.40 -13.75
C SER A 542 4.23 5.47 -13.78
N PHE A 543 4.22 6.34 -14.79
CA PHE A 543 5.15 7.48 -14.98
C PHE A 543 6.60 7.16 -15.38
N VAL A 544 6.86 5.98 -15.93
CA VAL A 544 8.23 5.58 -16.33
C VAL A 544 8.65 6.27 -17.63
N HIS A 545 9.75 7.03 -17.55
CA HIS A 545 10.53 7.53 -18.68
C HIS A 545 11.76 6.64 -18.92
N ASP A 546 12.38 6.80 -20.10
CA ASP A 546 13.59 6.08 -20.45
C ASP A 546 14.68 6.21 -19.36
N GLN A 547 15.21 5.07 -18.92
CA GLN A 547 16.30 4.93 -17.93
C GLN A 547 15.92 5.27 -16.47
N ASP A 548 14.64 5.46 -16.19
CA ASP A 548 14.19 5.62 -14.81
C ASP A 548 14.49 4.37 -13.98
N ARG A 549 14.94 4.62 -12.75
CA ARG A 549 14.99 3.62 -11.69
C ARG A 549 13.82 3.84 -10.73
N PHE A 550 13.63 2.89 -9.83
CA PHE A 550 12.52 2.82 -8.88
C PHE A 550 12.07 4.16 -8.24
N ARG A 551 13.00 5.03 -7.88
CA ARG A 551 12.72 6.29 -7.13
C ARG A 551 12.73 7.55 -7.98
N VAL A 552 13.07 7.45 -9.26
CA VAL A 552 13.41 8.63 -10.09
C VAL A 552 12.23 9.56 -10.27
N GLU A 553 11.01 9.04 -10.40
CA GLU A 553 9.82 9.88 -10.55
C GLU A 553 9.59 10.75 -9.31
N GLU A 554 9.54 10.13 -8.12
CA GLU A 554 9.33 10.83 -6.85
C GLU A 554 10.45 11.82 -6.53
N ASP A 555 11.71 11.39 -6.75
CA ASP A 555 12.86 12.24 -6.51
C ASP A 555 12.88 13.43 -7.48
N THR A 556 12.47 13.23 -8.74
CA THR A 556 12.34 14.33 -9.72
C THR A 556 11.23 15.30 -9.33
N ALA A 557 10.08 14.80 -8.87
CA ALA A 557 8.97 15.62 -8.38
C ALA A 557 9.40 16.46 -7.16
N ASP A 558 10.15 15.86 -6.24
CA ASP A 558 10.79 16.54 -5.10
C ASP A 558 11.73 17.66 -5.55
N LEU A 559 12.62 17.40 -6.51
CA LEU A 559 13.52 18.41 -7.06
C LEU A 559 12.76 19.59 -7.65
N ILE A 560 11.68 19.33 -8.39
CA ILE A 560 10.79 20.37 -8.93
C ILE A 560 10.14 21.16 -7.80
N GLY A 561 9.71 20.50 -6.72
CA GLY A 561 9.20 21.15 -5.52
C GLY A 561 10.23 22.10 -4.89
N TYR A 562 11.48 21.65 -4.72
CA TYR A 562 12.57 22.43 -4.12
C TYR A 562 12.92 23.66 -4.98
N MET A 563 12.97 23.49 -6.30
CA MET A 563 13.26 24.57 -7.26
C MET A 563 12.10 25.57 -7.34
N THR A 564 10.86 25.10 -7.23
CA THR A 564 9.67 25.95 -7.26
C THR A 564 9.63 26.88 -6.06
N ILE A 565 9.96 26.39 -4.85
CA ILE A 565 9.95 27.14 -3.59
C ILE A 565 11.39 27.28 -3.04
N PRO A 566 12.22 28.21 -3.56
CA PRO A 566 13.65 28.30 -3.24
C PRO A 566 13.98 28.95 -1.89
N ASP A 567 12.97 29.19 -1.03
CA ASP A 567 13.18 29.80 0.28
C ASP A 567 14.06 28.89 1.16
N LYS A 568 15.27 29.37 1.47
CA LYS A 568 16.28 28.64 2.24
C LYS A 568 15.97 28.57 3.74
N SER A 569 15.09 29.43 4.23
CA SER A 569 14.68 29.43 5.64
C SER A 569 13.74 28.28 5.96
N LEU A 570 13.13 27.70 4.92
CA LEU A 570 12.15 26.64 5.01
C LEU A 570 12.70 25.35 4.38
N ILE A 571 12.69 24.27 5.14
CA ILE A 571 12.85 22.90 4.62
C ILE A 571 11.49 22.23 4.81
N SER A 572 10.72 22.15 3.73
CA SER A 572 9.35 21.65 3.78
C SER A 572 9.30 20.18 4.18
N ASN A 573 10.25 19.36 3.74
CA ASN A 573 10.31 17.93 4.06
C ASN A 573 10.53 17.64 5.55
N CYS A 574 10.95 18.64 6.34
CA CYS A 574 11.00 18.48 7.80
C CYS A 574 9.63 18.16 8.41
N THR A 575 8.54 18.53 7.74
CA THR A 575 7.18 18.23 8.21
C THR A 575 6.73 16.82 7.88
N LEU A 576 7.43 16.13 6.98
CA LEU A 576 7.19 14.75 6.56
C LEU A 576 8.01 13.73 7.36
N LEU A 577 8.87 14.21 8.28
CA LEU A 577 9.56 13.32 9.20
C LEU A 577 8.56 12.76 10.22
N GLU A 578 8.55 11.44 10.36
CA GLU A 578 7.73 10.78 11.35
C GLU A 578 8.15 11.23 12.75
N VAL A 579 7.18 11.67 13.53
CA VAL A 579 7.37 12.18 14.88
C VAL A 579 6.87 11.14 15.86
N SER A 580 7.66 10.80 16.88
CA SER A 580 7.24 9.91 17.97
C SER A 580 5.86 10.23 18.55
N GLU A 581 5.19 9.22 19.09
CA GLU A 581 3.86 9.38 19.71
C GLU A 581 3.84 10.48 20.79
N ASP A 582 4.93 10.60 21.56
CA ASP A 582 5.05 11.62 22.60
C ASP A 582 5.51 12.98 22.08
N GLY A 583 5.79 13.10 20.78
CA GLY A 583 6.14 14.33 20.09
C GLY A 583 7.53 14.88 20.41
N LYS A 584 8.46 14.09 20.97
CA LYS A 584 9.78 14.61 21.42
C LYS A 584 10.97 14.18 20.58
N SER A 585 10.87 13.06 19.86
CA SER A 585 11.90 12.59 18.93
C SER A 585 11.30 12.34 17.55
N PHE A 586 12.16 12.29 16.54
CA PHE A 586 11.80 11.68 15.26
C PHE A 586 11.90 10.16 15.36
N GLU A 587 11.14 9.44 14.56
CA GLU A 587 11.17 7.99 14.45
C GLU A 587 11.48 7.57 13.02
N ASN A 588 11.91 6.31 12.84
CA ASN A 588 12.16 5.69 11.53
C ASN A 588 13.07 6.52 10.60
N LEU A 589 14.08 7.18 11.20
CA LEU A 589 15.08 7.91 10.43
C LEU A 589 16.02 6.92 9.74
N GLU A 590 16.01 6.97 8.41
CA GLU A 590 16.86 6.16 7.55
C GLU A 590 17.31 7.01 6.34
N LEU A 591 18.40 6.62 5.69
CA LEU A 591 18.87 7.27 4.44
C LEU A 591 18.40 6.51 3.19
N LEU A 592 18.28 5.19 3.28
CA LEU A 592 17.66 4.36 2.27
C LEU A 592 16.32 3.88 2.81
N ASN A 593 15.25 4.12 2.05
CA ASN A 593 13.94 3.57 2.39
C ASN A 593 13.97 2.05 2.12
N SER A 594 13.85 1.26 3.17
CA SER A 594 13.93 -0.21 3.10
C SER A 594 12.65 -0.84 2.53
N ARG A 595 11.57 -0.06 2.37
CA ARG A 595 10.30 -0.54 1.82
C ARG A 595 10.38 -0.54 0.30
N ASN A 596 10.50 -1.73 -0.27
CA ASN A 596 10.55 -1.93 -1.73
C ASN A 596 9.24 -1.57 -2.45
N SER A 597 8.15 -1.28 -1.73
CA SER A 597 6.87 -0.85 -2.29
C SER A 597 6.68 0.67 -2.28
N ASP A 598 7.51 1.41 -1.55
CA ASP A 598 7.42 2.86 -1.44
C ASP A 598 8.45 3.49 -2.37
N THR A 599 7.98 4.13 -3.44
CA THR A 599 8.81 4.79 -4.46
C THR A 599 9.58 5.99 -3.91
N HIS A 600 9.15 6.57 -2.79
CA HIS A 600 9.78 7.76 -2.23
C HIS A 600 11.12 7.45 -1.56
N SER A 601 12.10 8.32 -1.79
CA SER A 601 13.25 8.43 -0.89
C SER A 601 12.80 8.58 0.57
N SER A 602 13.61 8.08 1.49
CA SER A 602 13.34 8.21 2.93
C SER A 602 13.17 9.67 3.37
N GLY A 603 12.38 9.92 4.40
CA GLY A 603 12.10 11.28 4.87
C GLY A 603 13.37 12.09 5.19
N LEU A 604 14.37 11.47 5.83
CA LEU A 604 15.63 12.13 6.15
C LEU A 604 16.48 12.41 4.90
N MET A 605 16.49 11.51 3.91
CA MET A 605 17.14 11.77 2.63
C MET A 605 16.51 12.98 1.93
N ARG A 606 15.18 13.03 1.85
CA ARG A 606 14.44 14.16 1.25
C ARG A 606 14.75 15.49 1.96
N VAL A 607 14.86 15.49 3.29
CA VAL A 607 15.28 16.65 4.09
C VAL A 607 16.70 17.12 3.76
N LEU A 608 17.65 16.18 3.66
CA LEU A 608 19.04 16.50 3.31
C LEU A 608 19.15 17.04 1.89
N GLN A 609 18.50 16.39 0.92
CA GLN A 609 18.50 16.81 -0.47
C GLN A 609 17.87 18.19 -0.63
N GLU A 610 16.73 18.46 0.01
CA GLU A 610 16.12 19.80 -0.01
C GLU A 610 17.09 20.87 0.53
N ALA A 611 17.77 20.61 1.65
CA ALA A 611 18.73 21.54 2.23
C ALA A 611 19.95 21.79 1.32
N ILE A 612 20.48 20.75 0.69
CA ILE A 612 21.59 20.82 -0.26
C ILE A 612 21.18 21.63 -1.49
N HIS A 613 20.03 21.32 -2.09
CA HIS A 613 19.51 22.02 -3.27
C HIS A 613 19.22 23.49 -3.01
N LYS A 614 18.64 23.81 -1.84
CA LYS A 614 18.44 25.20 -1.42
C LYS A 614 19.74 25.90 -1.01
N ARG A 615 20.88 25.20 -1.04
CA ARG A 615 22.19 25.71 -0.62
C ARG A 615 22.13 26.28 0.80
N ARG A 616 21.45 25.57 1.70
CA ARG A 616 21.42 25.84 3.14
C ARG A 616 22.69 25.26 3.75
N ALA A 617 23.30 25.99 4.68
CA ALA A 617 24.46 25.47 5.39
C ALA A 617 24.06 24.26 6.24
N LEU A 618 24.67 23.10 5.96
CA LEU A 618 24.44 21.90 6.76
C LEU A 618 25.09 22.04 8.16
N PRO A 619 24.36 21.70 9.24
CA PRO A 619 24.93 21.55 10.59
C PRO A 619 26.06 20.52 10.63
N ALA A 620 26.88 20.56 11.69
CA ALA A 620 28.02 19.66 11.85
C ALA A 620 27.61 18.17 11.84
N SER A 621 26.53 17.83 12.55
CA SER A 621 25.93 16.50 12.58
C SER A 621 25.54 16.02 11.18
N CYS A 622 24.86 16.85 10.38
CA CYS A 622 24.49 16.49 9.02
C CYS A 622 25.68 16.40 8.07
N LYS A 623 26.72 17.22 8.25
CA LYS A 623 27.96 17.11 7.47
C LYS A 623 28.69 15.80 7.76
N GLU A 624 28.74 15.40 9.03
CA GLU A 624 29.29 14.11 9.45
C GLU A 624 28.49 12.96 8.81
N LEU A 625 27.15 13.02 8.87
CA LEU A 625 26.28 12.02 8.26
C LEU A 625 26.47 11.93 6.73
N VAL A 626 26.50 13.06 6.03
CA VAL A 626 26.78 13.14 4.58
C VAL A 626 28.15 12.56 4.26
N ASN A 627 29.19 12.93 5.01
CA ASN A 627 30.54 12.43 4.76
C ASN A 627 30.67 10.93 5.00
N ALA A 628 30.00 10.39 6.02
CA ALA A 628 29.99 8.97 6.34
C ALA A 628 29.29 8.13 5.24
N ASN A 629 28.39 8.73 4.46
CA ASN A 629 27.58 8.01 3.47
C ASN A 629 27.82 8.49 2.02
N LYS A 630 28.85 9.32 1.78
CA LYS A 630 29.13 9.91 0.46
C LYS A 630 29.50 8.89 -0.61
N ASP A 631 29.90 7.69 -0.23
CA ASP A 631 30.25 6.63 -1.19
C ASP A 631 28.99 5.84 -1.62
N LEU A 632 27.92 5.91 -0.84
CA LEU A 632 26.63 5.27 -1.11
C LEU A 632 25.62 6.20 -1.80
N TYR A 633 25.66 7.49 -1.48
CA TYR A 633 24.73 8.48 -2.01
C TYR A 633 25.47 9.70 -2.57
N ARG A 634 24.78 10.41 -3.45
CA ARG A 634 25.21 11.70 -3.98
C ARG A 634 24.59 12.83 -3.16
N PHE A 635 25.42 13.77 -2.73
CA PHE A 635 25.01 14.91 -1.89
C PHE A 635 25.36 16.26 -2.54
N GLU A 636 25.37 16.26 -3.87
CA GLU A 636 25.58 17.42 -4.72
C GLU A 636 24.24 17.92 -5.27
N PRO A 637 24.01 19.24 -5.31
CA PRO A 637 22.79 19.79 -5.88
C PRO A 637 22.73 19.47 -7.39
N CYS A 638 21.54 19.14 -7.88
CA CYS A 638 21.25 19.29 -9.31
C CYS A 638 21.25 20.77 -9.67
N TYR A 639 22.14 21.13 -10.61
CA TYR A 639 22.33 22.44 -11.24
C TYR A 639 23.08 23.53 -10.44
#